data_AF-A0A166BN66-F1
#
_entry.id   AF-A0A166BN66-F1
#
_cell.length_a   1.000
_cell.length_b   1.000
_cell.length_c   1.000
_cell.angle_alpha   90.00
_cell.angle_beta   90.00
_cell.angle_gamma   90.00
#
_symmetry.space_group_name_H-M   'P 1'
#
loop_
_entity.id
_entity.type
_entity.pdbx_description
1 polymer ?
#
loop_
_entity_poly.entity_id
_entity_poly.type
_entity_poly.pdbx_seq_one_letter_code
_entity_poly.pdbx_strand_id
1 'polypeptide(L)'
;MPPKPIYPFAANNPASQGSSKNPYLKAGAGAGQRPAQQPSFRQVYGGTGSPAQSTTSLLPPSTIGSKGSVQAALSGPSGSRNTIHNTETPYMKSKSAVSLTSISDKYDLSPDPSLWGADLNPNHSEPDDYLHNPDPKRDRKNDKGGTILTSRGIANLGCLVILGAALITLFAGYPLITYFKKHPLSTLGAFNLGGINATGQVPMMTGSYALIDPDTPSDALSIPSFNDPSTKWTLVFSDEFNVDNRSFYPGDDPYWEAVDLHYWQTNNLEWYDPGAITTGRGYLQITLSEKQTHNLSYQGGMMSTWNKFCFTGGMVLASVQLPGFNNILGLWPAIWAMGNLGRAGYGASLEGMWPYTYDSCDVGTMPNQTLNGGPPAALNTGGKDAAYALSYLPGQRLSRCTCPGESHPGPVHSEDGTFVGRSAPEIDMFEAQIDGGTLIPGVSQSAQWGPFNAGYEWFNTSANLKIYNTTTTNLNGYMGGAFQQATSSITFTNPECYEFEAGCFETYGFEYKPGFDDAYITWVSSGVPVWTIEAAGMAADARVGIAARPVPQEPMYLLANLGMSRNFGNVDLEHLRFPTSMLVDWIRVYQPPDAINIGCDPDDFPTQAYINQYLEAYTNQNLTTWVNDYKQTFPKNSLVDSCT
;
A
#
# COMPACT_ATOMS: atom_id res chain seq x y z
N MET A 1 -47.78 -27.64 35.29
CA MET A 1 -47.62 -28.60 34.18
C MET A 1 -47.66 -27.83 32.87
N PRO A 2 -46.51 -27.44 32.31
CA PRO A 2 -46.43 -26.71 31.05
C PRO A 2 -46.21 -27.66 29.84
N PRO A 3 -46.61 -27.24 28.63
CA PRO A 3 -46.55 -28.06 27.42
C PRO A 3 -45.14 -28.07 26.79
N LYS A 4 -44.87 -29.15 26.05
CA LYS A 4 -43.61 -29.49 25.37
C LYS A 4 -43.29 -28.53 24.21
N PRO A 5 -42.00 -28.17 23.98
CA PRO A 5 -41.58 -27.47 22.77
C PRO A 5 -41.46 -28.43 21.57
N ILE A 6 -41.84 -27.90 20.42
CA ILE A 6 -41.84 -28.50 19.08
C ILE A 6 -40.52 -28.14 18.40
N TYR A 7 -39.76 -29.13 17.95
CA TYR A 7 -38.61 -28.97 17.05
C TYR A 7 -39.08 -29.01 15.59
N PRO A 8 -38.42 -28.27 14.69
CA PRO A 8 -37.99 -28.88 13.43
C PRO A 8 -36.56 -28.37 13.06
N PHE A 9 -35.69 -29.01 12.27
CA PHE A 9 -35.82 -29.96 11.18
C PHE A 9 -34.64 -30.95 11.18
N ALA A 10 -34.94 -32.21 10.89
CA ALA A 10 -33.97 -33.27 10.63
C ALA A 10 -33.63 -33.31 9.13
N ALA A 11 -32.34 -33.40 8.79
CA ALA A 11 -31.88 -33.73 7.45
C ALA A 11 -32.13 -35.22 7.19
N ASN A 12 -33.06 -35.52 6.27
CA ASN A 12 -33.31 -36.87 5.78
C ASN A 12 -32.26 -37.29 4.75
N ASN A 13 -31.49 -38.33 5.07
CA ASN A 13 -30.79 -39.17 4.11
C ASN A 13 -31.72 -40.31 3.66
N PRO A 14 -31.63 -40.77 2.40
CA PRO A 14 -31.90 -42.15 2.09
C PRO A 14 -30.66 -42.84 1.52
N ALA A 15 -30.26 -43.93 2.16
CA ALA A 15 -29.38 -44.94 1.59
C ALA A 15 -30.21 -46.20 1.30
N SER A 16 -30.19 -46.70 0.05
CA SER A 16 -30.04 -48.13 -0.23
C SER A 16 -29.93 -48.43 -1.74
N GLN A 17 -28.79 -49.06 -2.09
CA GLN A 17 -28.58 -50.17 -3.04
C GLN A 17 -29.28 -50.21 -4.41
N GLY A 18 -28.48 -50.37 -5.46
CA GLY A 18 -28.91 -50.94 -6.75
C GLY A 18 -27.77 -51.03 -7.76
N SER A 19 -27.30 -52.25 -8.05
CA SER A 19 -26.32 -52.50 -9.11
C SER A 19 -26.95 -52.31 -10.50
N SER A 20 -26.25 -51.67 -11.44
CA SER A 20 -26.38 -52.04 -12.86
C SER A 20 -25.15 -51.63 -13.66
N LYS A 21 -24.57 -52.63 -14.34
CA LYS A 21 -23.61 -52.50 -15.43
C LYS A 21 -24.22 -51.70 -16.58
N ASN A 22 -23.45 -50.83 -17.24
CA ASN A 22 -23.09 -51.07 -18.64
C ASN A 22 -21.98 -50.11 -19.17
N PRO A 23 -21.28 -50.53 -20.25
CA PRO A 23 -19.95 -50.11 -20.65
C PRO A 23 -19.96 -49.20 -21.89
N TYR A 24 -18.90 -48.42 -22.12
CA TYR A 24 -18.28 -48.10 -23.43
C TYR A 24 -16.92 -47.47 -23.09
N LEU A 25 -15.79 -48.21 -23.18
CA LEU A 25 -14.86 -48.27 -24.33
C LEU A 25 -14.28 -46.87 -24.69
N LYS A 26 -12.97 -46.62 -24.78
CA LYS A 26 -11.76 -47.44 -24.68
C LYS A 26 -10.55 -46.49 -24.78
N ALA A 27 -9.49 -46.74 -24.02
CA ALA A 27 -8.14 -46.31 -24.37
C ALA A 27 -7.55 -47.23 -25.45
N GLY A 28 -6.70 -46.69 -26.32
CA GLY A 28 -5.96 -47.47 -27.31
C GLY A 28 -4.80 -46.68 -27.91
N ALA A 29 -3.58 -47.00 -27.46
CA ALA A 29 -2.31 -46.53 -28.00
C ALA A 29 -1.95 -47.24 -29.32
N GLY A 30 -1.12 -46.59 -30.15
CA GLY A 30 -0.47 -47.22 -31.30
C GLY A 30 0.42 -46.25 -32.08
N ALA A 31 1.72 -46.55 -32.14
CA ALA A 31 2.81 -45.73 -32.66
C ALA A 31 3.00 -45.79 -34.18
N GLY A 32 3.72 -44.79 -34.74
CA GLY A 32 4.29 -44.81 -36.10
C GLY A 32 5.11 -43.55 -36.42
N GLN A 33 6.31 -43.72 -36.97
CA GLN A 33 7.47 -42.80 -36.99
C GLN A 33 7.59 -41.86 -38.22
N ARG A 34 8.01 -40.58 -37.97
CA ARG A 34 9.14 -39.76 -38.56
C ARG A 34 9.18 -39.42 -40.08
N PRO A 35 10.01 -38.42 -40.54
CA PRO A 35 10.52 -37.17 -39.93
C PRO A 35 10.56 -35.93 -40.89
N ALA A 36 11.22 -34.84 -40.43
CA ALA A 36 11.70 -33.60 -41.11
C ALA A 36 10.81 -32.36 -40.86
N GLN A 37 11.28 -31.16 -40.49
CA GLN A 37 12.59 -30.51 -40.61
C GLN A 37 12.67 -29.30 -39.64
N GLN A 38 13.85 -29.01 -39.07
CA GLN A 38 14.18 -27.76 -38.34
C GLN A 38 14.44 -26.58 -39.32
N PRO A 39 14.50 -25.33 -38.83
CA PRO A 39 15.72 -24.74 -38.23
C PRO A 39 15.43 -24.03 -36.90
N SER A 40 16.08 -24.31 -35.77
CA SER A 40 17.44 -23.88 -35.36
C SER A 40 17.72 -22.38 -35.53
N PHE A 41 17.79 -21.64 -34.42
CA PHE A 41 19.02 -20.91 -34.08
C PHE A 41 19.20 -20.84 -32.56
N ARG A 42 20.48 -20.96 -32.20
CA ARG A 42 21.10 -21.30 -30.93
C ARG A 42 21.94 -20.08 -30.56
N GLN A 43 22.02 -19.71 -29.29
CA GLN A 43 23.30 -19.24 -28.76
C GLN A 43 23.41 -19.42 -27.26
N VAL A 44 24.62 -19.81 -26.88
CA VAL A 44 25.08 -20.35 -25.60
C VAL A 44 25.81 -19.26 -24.83
N TYR A 45 25.69 -19.34 -23.50
CA TYR A 45 26.48 -18.72 -22.43
C TYR A 45 27.90 -18.21 -22.77
N GLY A 46 28.23 -17.05 -22.19
CA GLY A 46 29.58 -16.56 -21.92
C GLY A 46 29.49 -15.24 -21.14
N GLY A 47 30.01 -15.21 -19.92
CA GLY A 47 29.71 -14.18 -18.92
C GLY A 47 30.61 -12.94 -18.88
N THR A 48 30.43 -12.22 -17.77
CA THR A 48 31.19 -11.08 -17.21
C THR A 48 30.80 -9.66 -17.65
N GLY A 49 30.45 -8.84 -16.65
CA GLY A 49 30.71 -7.39 -16.65
C GLY A 49 29.61 -6.46 -17.16
N SER A 50 28.83 -5.86 -16.25
CA SER A 50 28.35 -4.48 -16.40
C SER A 50 29.43 -3.49 -15.91
N PRO A 51 29.38 -2.18 -16.21
CA PRO A 51 28.46 -1.44 -17.09
C PRO A 51 29.20 -0.56 -18.13
N ALA A 52 28.57 -0.27 -19.27
CA ALA A 52 29.02 0.80 -20.16
C ALA A 52 27.84 1.74 -20.48
N GLN A 53 28.01 2.99 -20.02
CA GLN A 53 27.34 4.15 -20.56
C GLN A 53 27.68 4.29 -22.05
N SER A 54 26.69 4.73 -22.83
CA SER A 54 26.80 4.98 -24.26
C SER A 54 27.80 6.10 -24.57
N THR A 55 28.77 5.80 -25.44
CA THR A 55 29.52 6.80 -26.21
C THR A 55 29.36 6.48 -27.69
N THR A 56 28.84 7.42 -28.46
CA THR A 56 28.95 7.43 -29.92
C THR A 56 30.38 7.77 -30.33
N SER A 57 30.87 6.96 -31.26
CA SER A 57 32.22 6.91 -31.84
C SER A 57 32.46 8.00 -32.88
N LEU A 58 33.69 8.52 -32.95
CA LEU A 58 34.39 8.81 -34.22
C LEU A 58 35.89 8.48 -34.08
N LEU A 59 36.40 7.76 -35.09
CA LEU A 59 37.77 7.20 -35.30
C LEU A 59 38.86 8.30 -35.57
N PRO A 60 40.14 7.95 -35.87
CA PRO A 60 41.23 7.54 -34.99
C PRO A 60 42.50 8.46 -35.12
N PRO A 61 43.60 8.24 -34.36
CA PRO A 61 44.74 9.16 -34.34
C PRO A 61 45.96 8.67 -35.15
N SER A 62 46.71 9.61 -35.75
CA SER A 62 48.15 9.49 -35.99
C SER A 62 48.81 10.88 -35.93
N THR A 63 49.43 11.17 -34.79
CA THR A 63 50.89 11.31 -34.56
C THR A 63 51.51 12.68 -34.84
N ILE A 64 51.82 13.35 -33.72
CA ILE A 64 53.05 14.09 -33.38
C ILE A 64 53.36 15.38 -34.16
N GLY A 65 53.33 16.50 -33.43
CA GLY A 65 54.37 17.51 -33.59
C GLY A 65 53.97 18.99 -33.49
N SER A 66 53.92 19.51 -32.26
CA SER A 66 54.35 20.87 -31.88
C SER A 66 53.51 22.11 -32.29
N LYS A 67 52.90 22.69 -31.24
CA LYS A 67 52.85 24.11 -30.83
C LYS A 67 52.52 25.17 -31.89
N GLY A 68 51.42 25.90 -31.66
CA GLY A 68 51.26 27.26 -32.17
C GLY A 68 49.82 27.75 -32.17
N SER A 69 49.53 28.65 -31.24
CA SER A 69 48.36 29.51 -31.08
C SER A 69 47.62 29.96 -32.36
N VAL A 70 46.30 29.88 -32.32
CA VAL A 70 45.35 30.53 -33.24
C VAL A 70 44.97 31.89 -32.65
N GLN A 71 45.08 32.96 -33.45
CA GLN A 71 44.36 34.21 -33.23
C GLN A 71 43.49 34.50 -34.44
N ALA A 72 42.24 34.87 -34.16
CA ALA A 72 41.11 34.87 -35.06
C ALA A 72 41.13 36.02 -36.09
N ALA A 73 40.78 35.67 -37.32
CA ALA A 73 40.31 36.60 -38.34
C ALA A 73 38.76 36.58 -38.37
N LEU A 74 38.14 37.75 -38.25
CA LEU A 74 36.73 37.97 -38.58
C LEU A 74 36.69 38.79 -39.88
N SER A 75 36.38 38.11 -40.98
CA SER A 75 36.13 38.68 -42.31
C SER A 75 34.69 39.18 -42.43
N GLY A 76 34.53 40.42 -42.90
CA GLY A 76 33.25 41.02 -43.26
C GLY A 76 32.68 40.53 -44.60
N PRO A 77 31.46 40.96 -44.98
CA PRO A 77 30.82 40.56 -46.23
C PRO A 77 31.28 41.43 -47.41
N SER A 78 31.62 40.75 -48.51
CA SER A 78 32.03 41.32 -49.79
C SER A 78 30.82 41.73 -50.65
N GLY A 79 30.76 42.99 -51.06
CA GLY A 79 29.89 43.48 -52.13
C GLY A 79 30.59 43.38 -53.50
N SER A 80 29.95 42.67 -54.43
CA SER A 80 30.40 42.45 -55.81
C SER A 80 30.21 43.71 -56.68
N ARG A 81 31.21 44.00 -57.52
CA ARG A 81 31.21 45.05 -58.55
C ARG A 81 30.72 44.45 -59.87
N ASN A 82 29.57 44.91 -60.36
CA ASN A 82 29.17 44.73 -61.75
C ASN A 82 29.86 45.78 -62.63
N THR A 83 30.69 45.35 -63.57
CA THR A 83 31.13 46.13 -64.73
C THR A 83 30.23 45.79 -65.92
N ILE A 84 29.36 46.72 -66.31
CA ILE A 84 28.72 46.70 -67.63
C ILE A 84 29.68 47.37 -68.61
N HIS A 85 30.16 46.56 -69.55
CA HIS A 85 30.83 46.97 -70.77
C HIS A 85 29.74 47.21 -71.81
N ASN A 86 29.61 48.44 -72.32
CA ASN A 86 28.91 48.69 -73.60
C ASN A 86 29.40 50.02 -74.18
N THR A 87 30.18 49.91 -75.25
CA THR A 87 30.25 50.92 -76.31
C THR A 87 30.17 50.18 -77.64
N GLU A 88 28.97 50.11 -78.21
CA GLU A 88 28.81 50.14 -79.66
C GLU A 88 28.81 51.60 -80.11
N THR A 89 29.64 51.86 -81.11
CA THR A 89 29.72 53.09 -81.90
C THR A 89 28.42 53.34 -82.69
N PRO A 90 28.07 54.59 -83.04
CA PRO A 90 28.46 55.05 -84.38
C PRO A 90 28.79 56.56 -84.51
N TYR A 91 29.98 56.81 -85.09
CA TYR A 91 30.44 57.99 -85.84
C TYR A 91 30.75 59.35 -85.18
N MET A 92 32.07 59.55 -84.99
CA MET A 92 32.91 60.72 -85.34
C MET A 92 32.57 62.15 -84.85
N LYS A 93 33.43 62.58 -83.91
CA LYS A 93 34.08 63.92 -83.73
C LYS A 93 33.24 65.19 -83.92
N SER A 94 32.99 65.91 -82.81
CA SER A 94 33.81 67.07 -82.39
C SER A 94 33.19 67.85 -81.21
N LYS A 95 33.96 67.88 -80.11
CA LYS A 95 34.20 68.95 -79.09
C LYS A 95 33.11 69.99 -78.77
N SER A 96 32.65 69.98 -77.51
CA SER A 96 33.13 70.85 -76.41
C SER A 96 32.13 70.82 -75.24
N ALA A 97 32.59 70.54 -74.01
CA ALA A 97 32.21 71.24 -72.77
C ALA A 97 32.58 70.46 -71.48
N VAL A 98 33.41 71.12 -70.65
CA VAL A 98 33.42 71.21 -69.17
C VAL A 98 33.44 69.91 -68.36
N SER A 99 34.60 69.61 -67.72
CA SER A 99 34.77 68.56 -66.71
C SER A 99 34.82 69.17 -65.31
N LEU A 100 34.00 68.62 -64.41
CA LEU A 100 33.97 68.86 -62.97
C LEU A 100 35.24 68.27 -62.32
N THR A 101 35.91 69.04 -61.46
CA THR A 101 37.07 68.58 -60.67
C THR A 101 36.61 67.78 -59.45
N SER A 102 37.26 66.63 -59.22
CA SER A 102 36.95 65.69 -58.14
C SER A 102 37.73 66.06 -56.88
N ILE A 103 37.12 65.88 -55.69
CA ILE A 103 37.78 66.11 -54.38
C ILE A 103 39.02 65.21 -54.16
N SER A 104 39.14 64.11 -54.91
CA SER A 104 40.33 63.24 -54.87
C SER A 104 41.59 63.90 -55.44
N ASP A 105 41.46 64.90 -56.32
CA ASP A 105 42.62 65.63 -56.89
C ASP A 105 43.34 66.49 -55.83
N LYS A 106 42.73 66.69 -54.64
CA LYS A 106 43.33 67.44 -53.52
C LYS A 106 44.27 66.64 -52.63
N TYR A 107 44.26 65.30 -52.73
CA TYR A 107 45.07 64.41 -51.88
C TYR A 107 46.00 63.51 -52.70
N ASP A 108 46.10 63.74 -54.00
CA ASP A 108 47.04 63.03 -54.86
C ASP A 108 48.41 63.69 -54.73
N LEU A 109 49.26 63.11 -53.86
CA LEU A 109 50.64 63.55 -53.70
C LEU A 109 51.41 63.24 -54.99
N SER A 110 52.29 64.16 -55.41
CA SER A 110 53.14 63.99 -56.59
C SER A 110 53.93 62.66 -56.51
N PRO A 111 54.18 61.95 -57.61
CA PRO A 111 55.09 60.80 -57.59
C PRO A 111 56.53 61.15 -57.18
N ASP A 112 56.89 62.44 -57.17
CA ASP A 112 58.18 62.95 -56.66
C ASP A 112 58.07 63.33 -55.16
N PRO A 113 58.72 62.57 -54.25
CA PRO A 113 58.64 62.80 -52.80
C PRO A 113 59.22 64.12 -52.32
N SER A 114 60.10 64.75 -53.12
CA SER A 114 60.70 66.05 -52.76
C SER A 114 59.68 67.20 -52.75
N LEU A 115 58.51 66.99 -53.37
CA LEU A 115 57.42 67.94 -53.44
C LEU A 115 56.37 67.78 -52.32
N TRP A 116 56.56 66.81 -51.41
CA TRP A 116 55.59 66.51 -50.33
C TRP A 116 55.72 67.44 -49.12
N GLY A 117 56.75 68.28 -49.09
CA GLY A 117 56.99 69.21 -47.98
C GLY A 117 57.45 68.56 -46.68
N ALA A 118 57.84 67.28 -46.71
CA ALA A 118 58.42 66.53 -45.60
C ALA A 118 59.95 66.37 -45.77
N ASP A 119 60.72 66.44 -44.68
CA ASP A 119 62.17 66.23 -44.70
C ASP A 119 62.47 64.73 -44.74
N LEU A 120 62.82 64.22 -45.92
CA LEU A 120 63.05 62.79 -46.18
C LEU A 120 64.50 62.36 -45.90
N ASN A 121 65.27 63.15 -45.16
CA ASN A 121 66.63 62.79 -44.78
C ASN A 121 66.61 61.61 -43.78
N PRO A 122 67.32 60.50 -44.04
CA PRO A 122 67.32 59.32 -43.15
C PRO A 122 67.88 59.57 -41.73
N ASN A 123 68.46 60.74 -41.48
CA ASN A 123 68.91 61.17 -40.14
C ASN A 123 67.93 62.13 -39.44
N HIS A 124 66.79 62.44 -40.05
CA HIS A 124 65.73 63.23 -39.45
C HIS A 124 64.80 62.31 -38.65
N SER A 125 64.80 62.45 -37.32
CA SER A 125 63.94 61.63 -36.45
C SER A 125 62.50 62.14 -36.49
N GLU A 126 61.57 61.24 -36.79
CA GLU A 126 60.14 61.51 -36.74
C GLU A 126 59.59 61.31 -35.30
N PRO A 127 58.54 62.04 -34.89
CA PRO A 127 58.03 62.01 -33.52
C PRO A 127 57.53 60.63 -33.03
N ASP A 128 57.22 59.71 -33.94
CA ASP A 128 56.70 58.37 -33.70
C ASP A 128 57.75 57.25 -33.88
N ASP A 129 59.00 57.60 -34.19
CA ASP A 129 60.11 56.63 -34.34
C ASP A 129 60.32 55.75 -33.10
N TYR A 130 60.00 56.24 -31.90
CA TYR A 130 60.11 55.46 -30.65
C TYR A 130 59.19 54.22 -30.61
N LEU A 131 58.14 54.22 -31.45
CA LEU A 131 57.15 53.14 -31.53
C LEU A 131 57.60 52.05 -32.51
N HIS A 132 58.40 52.40 -33.52
CA HIS A 132 58.71 51.52 -34.64
C HIS A 132 60.19 51.13 -34.76
N ASN A 133 61.10 51.86 -34.10
CA ASN A 133 62.50 51.48 -34.03
C ASN A 133 62.79 50.60 -32.78
N PRO A 134 63.35 49.39 -32.95
CA PRO A 134 63.64 48.50 -31.83
C PRO A 134 64.78 49.04 -30.94
N ASP A 135 64.56 49.09 -29.61
CA ASP A 135 65.55 49.51 -28.62
C ASP A 135 66.12 48.28 -27.85
N PRO A 136 67.38 47.88 -28.13
CA PRO A 136 68.00 46.70 -27.53
C PRO A 136 68.11 46.75 -25.99
N LYS A 137 68.05 47.93 -25.35
CA LYS A 137 68.11 48.07 -23.89
C LYS A 137 66.74 47.94 -23.23
N ARG A 138 65.69 48.50 -23.85
CA ARG A 138 64.30 48.39 -23.36
C ARG A 138 63.82 46.95 -23.44
N ASP A 139 64.05 46.30 -24.58
CA ASP A 139 63.46 45.00 -24.88
C ASP A 139 64.15 43.89 -24.05
N ARG A 140 65.47 44.00 -23.80
CA ARG A 140 66.22 43.11 -22.88
C ARG A 140 65.80 43.21 -21.40
N LYS A 141 65.16 44.31 -20.98
CA LYS A 141 64.73 44.50 -19.58
C LYS A 141 63.37 43.86 -19.31
N ASN A 142 62.50 43.79 -20.31
CA ASN A 142 61.14 43.26 -20.19
C ASN A 142 61.03 41.76 -20.54
N ASP A 143 61.94 41.20 -21.35
CA ASP A 143 61.92 39.78 -21.75
C ASP A 143 62.75 38.84 -20.84
N LYS A 144 62.94 39.19 -19.56
CA LYS A 144 63.42 38.21 -18.58
C LYS A 144 62.27 37.35 -18.11
N GLY A 145 62.17 36.13 -18.65
CA GLY A 145 61.22 35.10 -18.22
C GLY A 145 61.11 35.01 -16.70
N GLY A 146 59.93 35.35 -16.17
CA GLY A 146 59.62 35.35 -14.74
C GLY A 146 59.24 33.99 -14.17
N THR A 147 59.25 33.90 -12.84
CA THR A 147 59.05 32.69 -12.03
C THR A 147 57.67 32.05 -12.18
N ILE A 148 57.60 30.73 -12.08
CA ILE A 148 56.39 29.89 -12.22
C ILE A 148 55.29 30.24 -11.19
N LEU A 149 55.67 30.85 -10.06
CA LEU A 149 54.77 31.31 -9.00
C LEU A 149 54.40 32.78 -9.21
N THR A 150 53.41 33.03 -10.06
CA THR A 150 52.80 34.36 -10.21
C THR A 150 51.57 34.48 -9.33
N SER A 151 51.25 35.69 -8.84
CA SER A 151 50.01 35.95 -8.10
C SER A 151 48.77 35.53 -8.88
N ARG A 152 48.80 35.70 -10.21
CA ARG A 152 47.77 35.25 -11.13
C ARG A 152 47.69 33.72 -11.21
N GLY A 153 48.82 33.02 -11.21
CA GLY A 153 48.88 31.55 -11.15
C GLY A 153 48.30 31.01 -9.84
N ILE A 154 48.64 31.62 -8.70
CA ILE A 154 48.12 31.24 -7.38
C ILE A 154 46.61 31.51 -7.29
N ALA A 155 46.13 32.65 -7.80
CA ALA A 155 44.70 32.97 -7.82
C ALA A 155 43.90 31.98 -8.67
N ASN A 156 44.41 31.62 -9.85
CA ASN A 156 43.75 30.64 -10.72
C ASN A 156 43.75 29.23 -10.12
N LEU A 157 44.87 28.79 -9.55
CA LEU A 157 44.96 27.48 -8.90
C LEU A 157 44.07 27.41 -7.66
N GLY A 158 44.04 28.48 -6.86
CA GLY A 158 43.14 28.61 -5.70
C GLY A 158 41.67 28.57 -6.09
N CYS A 159 41.28 29.26 -7.17
CA CYS A 159 39.93 29.20 -7.71
C CYS A 159 39.54 27.78 -8.14
N LEU A 160 40.44 27.06 -8.82
CA LEU A 160 40.22 25.67 -9.21
C LEU A 160 40.07 24.73 -8.01
N VAL A 161 40.84 24.93 -6.94
CA VAL A 161 40.73 24.15 -5.70
C VAL A 161 39.39 24.40 -5.01
N ILE A 162 38.96 25.67 -4.91
CA ILE A 162 37.65 26.02 -4.32
C ILE A 162 36.50 25.43 -5.14
N LEU A 163 36.57 25.54 -6.47
CA LEU A 163 35.55 24.97 -7.37
C LEU A 163 35.49 23.44 -7.23
N GLY A 164 36.65 22.77 -7.19
CA GLY A 164 36.74 21.33 -6.98
C GLY A 164 36.18 20.90 -5.62
N ALA A 165 36.51 21.61 -4.56
CA ALA A 165 35.98 21.34 -3.22
C ALA A 165 34.46 21.55 -3.16
N ALA A 166 33.94 22.59 -3.81
CA ALA A 166 32.50 22.84 -3.90
C ALA A 166 31.77 21.72 -4.65
N LEU A 167 32.33 21.24 -5.76
CA LEU A 167 31.76 20.13 -6.53
C LEU A 167 31.80 18.81 -5.74
N ILE A 168 32.91 18.48 -5.09
CA ILE A 168 32.99 17.28 -4.23
C ILE A 168 32.00 17.38 -3.07
N THR A 169 31.89 18.56 -2.45
CA THR A 169 30.92 18.79 -1.36
C THR A 169 29.49 18.68 -1.87
N LEU A 170 29.18 19.14 -3.09
CA LEU A 170 27.84 19.07 -3.66
C LEU A 170 27.46 17.64 -4.09
N PHE A 171 28.37 16.88 -4.69
CA PHE A 171 28.06 15.58 -5.29
C PHE A 171 28.38 14.38 -4.40
N ALA A 172 29.33 14.48 -3.47
CA ALA A 172 29.69 13.41 -2.53
C ALA A 172 29.39 13.80 -1.08
N GLY A 173 29.76 15.02 -0.67
CA GLY A 173 29.54 15.51 0.68
C GLY A 173 28.06 15.66 1.04
N TYR A 174 27.26 16.27 0.15
CA TYR A 174 25.85 16.56 0.40
C TYR A 174 25.03 15.27 0.55
N PRO A 175 25.14 14.24 -0.31
CA PRO A 175 24.46 12.97 -0.06
C PRO A 175 24.84 12.31 1.28
N LEU A 176 26.13 12.30 1.65
CA LEU A 176 26.61 11.74 2.92
C LEU A 176 26.11 12.53 4.13
N ILE A 177 26.23 13.85 4.11
CA ILE A 177 25.74 14.74 5.18
C ILE A 177 24.22 14.60 5.31
N THR A 178 23.51 14.52 4.19
CA THR A 178 22.04 14.34 4.19
C THR A 178 21.67 12.98 4.75
N TYR A 179 22.39 11.91 4.39
CA TYR A 179 22.19 10.56 4.93
C TYR A 179 22.40 10.50 6.45
N PHE A 180 23.50 11.07 6.96
CA PHE A 180 23.81 11.06 8.40
C PHE A 180 23.03 12.07 9.23
N LYS A 181 22.46 13.12 8.62
CA LYS A 181 21.58 14.09 9.30
C LYS A 181 20.09 13.83 9.11
N LYS A 182 19.71 12.80 8.34
CA LYS A 182 18.30 12.43 8.17
C LYS A 182 17.81 11.83 9.49
N HIS A 183 17.03 12.59 10.23
CA HIS A 183 16.12 11.99 11.20
C HIS A 183 15.01 11.30 10.40
N PRO A 184 14.84 9.96 10.48
CA PRO A 184 13.65 9.35 9.92
C PRO A 184 12.45 9.98 10.62
N LEU A 185 11.55 10.59 9.85
CA LEU A 185 10.23 10.95 10.37
C LEU A 185 9.59 9.65 10.85
N SER A 186 9.08 9.62 12.08
CA SER A 186 8.37 8.45 12.60
C SER A 186 7.18 8.18 11.71
N THR A 187 7.11 6.99 11.11
CA THR A 187 5.96 6.57 10.29
C THR A 187 4.92 5.82 11.12
N LEU A 188 5.04 5.82 12.45
CA LEU A 188 4.20 5.04 13.37
C LEU A 188 4.07 3.57 12.92
N GLY A 189 5.14 3.02 12.36
CA GLY A 189 5.20 1.65 11.84
C GLY A 189 4.63 1.40 10.45
N ALA A 190 3.80 2.31 9.93
CA ALA A 190 3.13 2.12 8.66
C ALA A 190 4.01 2.49 7.46
N PHE A 191 3.81 1.80 6.34
CA PHE A 191 4.37 2.23 5.05
C PHE A 191 3.66 3.50 4.58
N ASN A 192 4.41 4.55 4.23
CA ASN A 192 3.95 5.85 3.72
C ASN A 192 3.27 6.83 4.71
N LEU A 193 3.14 6.54 6.00
CA LEU A 193 2.69 7.58 6.95
C LEU A 193 3.82 8.59 7.22
N GLY A 194 3.70 9.80 6.68
CA GLY A 194 4.54 10.93 7.06
C GLY A 194 4.20 11.39 8.48
N GLY A 195 5.16 11.34 9.40
CA GLY A 195 4.95 11.60 10.82
C GLY A 195 4.22 12.92 11.15
N ILE A 196 3.42 12.88 12.21
CA ILE A 196 2.71 14.03 12.80
C ILE A 196 3.69 14.95 13.55
N ASN A 197 3.63 16.26 13.31
CA ASN A 197 4.35 17.25 14.14
C ASN A 197 3.51 17.61 15.38
N ALA A 198 4.16 18.02 16.47
CA ALA A 198 3.61 18.39 17.78
C ALA A 198 2.60 19.56 17.79
N THR A 199 2.19 20.05 16.61
CA THR A 199 1.14 21.06 16.40
C THR A 199 -0.14 20.49 15.78
N GLY A 200 -0.21 19.17 15.55
CA GLY A 200 -1.37 18.51 14.94
C GLY A 200 -1.53 18.78 13.44
N GLN A 201 -0.55 19.41 12.79
CA GLN A 201 -0.54 19.59 11.34
C GLN A 201 -0.03 18.32 10.67
N VAL A 202 -0.92 17.66 9.93
CA VAL A 202 -0.61 16.49 9.11
C VAL A 202 0.12 16.97 7.84
N PRO A 203 1.30 16.42 7.48
CA PRO A 203 1.95 16.75 6.23
C PRO A 203 1.04 16.36 5.06
N MET A 204 0.69 17.31 4.19
CA MET A 204 0.06 16.96 2.91
C MET A 204 1.08 16.16 2.10
N MET A 205 0.79 14.90 1.82
CA MET A 205 1.58 14.11 0.87
C MET A 205 1.26 14.60 -0.55
N THR A 206 2.22 14.47 -1.46
CA THR A 206 2.00 14.76 -2.89
C THR A 206 0.80 13.96 -3.39
N GLY A 207 -0.23 14.65 -3.90
CA GLY A 207 -1.50 14.03 -4.32
C GLY A 207 -2.72 14.35 -3.45
N SER A 208 -2.62 15.32 -2.51
CA SER A 208 -3.70 15.70 -1.58
C SER A 208 -4.07 14.64 -0.54
N TYR A 209 -3.22 13.62 -0.35
CA TYR A 209 -3.42 12.63 0.69
C TYR A 209 -3.01 13.20 2.05
N ALA A 210 -3.99 13.31 2.95
CA ALA A 210 -3.83 13.62 4.36
C ALA A 210 -4.53 12.53 5.18
N LEU A 211 -4.21 12.38 6.47
CA LEU A 211 -4.89 11.41 7.35
C LEU A 211 -6.38 11.74 7.44
N ILE A 212 -6.69 13.03 7.50
CA ILE A 212 -8.06 13.55 7.37
C ILE A 212 -8.21 14.04 5.94
N ASP A 213 -9.12 13.43 5.19
CA ASP A 213 -9.47 13.87 3.85
C ASP A 213 -9.86 15.36 3.86
N PRO A 214 -9.25 16.22 3.01
CA PRO A 214 -9.60 17.63 2.92
C PRO A 214 -11.07 17.90 2.59
N ASP A 215 -11.77 16.95 1.95
CA ASP A 215 -13.19 17.07 1.62
C ASP A 215 -14.10 16.66 2.79
N THR A 216 -13.55 16.18 3.91
CA THR A 216 -14.35 15.81 5.08
C THR A 216 -15.11 17.04 5.62
N PRO A 217 -16.44 16.97 5.76
CA PRO A 217 -17.25 18.05 6.30
C PRO A 217 -16.83 18.49 7.70
N SER A 218 -16.90 19.79 7.98
CA SER A 218 -16.46 20.34 9.27
C SER A 218 -17.26 19.83 10.48
N ASP A 219 -18.52 19.46 10.27
CA ASP A 219 -19.39 18.86 11.29
C ASP A 219 -19.06 17.38 11.55
N ALA A 220 -18.34 16.72 10.64
CA ALA A 220 -17.86 15.35 10.79
C ALA A 220 -16.52 15.25 11.53
N LEU A 221 -15.88 16.36 11.91
CA LEU A 221 -14.58 16.36 12.61
C LEU A 221 -14.65 15.88 14.07
N SER A 222 -15.87 15.80 14.63
CA SER A 222 -16.09 15.25 15.96
C SER A 222 -17.46 14.60 16.06
N ILE A 223 -17.56 13.53 16.83
CA ILE A 223 -18.81 12.81 17.09
C ILE A 223 -18.94 12.46 18.58
N PRO A 224 -20.15 12.47 19.18
CA PRO A 224 -20.34 11.91 20.50
C PRO A 224 -20.06 10.40 20.51
N SER A 225 -19.52 9.86 21.59
CA SER A 225 -19.48 8.41 21.80
C SER A 225 -20.90 7.84 21.89
N PHE A 226 -21.13 6.65 21.34
CA PHE A 226 -22.37 5.91 21.47
C PHE A 226 -22.56 5.32 22.86
N ASN A 227 -21.46 4.97 23.55
CA ASN A 227 -21.52 4.45 24.91
C ASN A 227 -21.64 5.57 25.96
N ASP A 228 -20.88 6.67 25.80
CA ASP A 228 -20.98 7.87 26.64
C ASP A 228 -21.15 9.14 25.78
N PRO A 229 -22.40 9.52 25.45
CA PRO A 229 -22.69 10.71 24.64
C PRO A 229 -22.24 12.04 25.24
N SER A 230 -21.79 12.08 26.51
CA SER A 230 -21.22 13.28 27.11
C SER A 230 -19.79 13.56 26.63
N THR A 231 -19.10 12.53 26.13
CA THR A 231 -17.76 12.64 25.56
C THR A 231 -17.82 12.84 24.05
N LYS A 232 -16.97 13.73 23.53
CA LYS A 232 -16.80 13.94 22.09
C LYS A 232 -15.48 13.36 21.64
N TRP A 233 -15.52 12.53 20.63
CA TRP A 233 -14.35 11.93 20.01
C TRP A 233 -13.97 12.74 18.78
N THR A 234 -12.67 12.80 18.52
CA THR A 234 -12.09 13.55 17.40
C THR A 234 -11.83 12.60 16.24
N LEU A 235 -12.08 13.08 15.03
CA LEU A 235 -11.73 12.38 13.81
C LEU A 235 -10.20 12.26 13.69
N VAL A 236 -9.71 11.03 13.49
CA VAL A 236 -8.27 10.71 13.36
C VAL A 236 -7.89 10.16 11.99
N PHE A 237 -8.87 9.64 11.24
CA PHE A 237 -8.71 9.25 9.85
C PHE A 237 -10.02 9.41 9.08
N SER A 238 -9.95 9.83 7.83
CA SER A 238 -11.10 9.81 6.91
C SER A 238 -10.65 9.62 5.47
N ASP A 239 -11.52 9.00 4.69
CA ASP A 239 -11.46 8.96 3.23
C ASP A 239 -12.89 9.16 2.70
N GLU A 240 -13.10 10.23 1.93
CA GLU A 240 -14.40 10.59 1.34
C GLU A 240 -14.50 10.15 -0.13
N PHE A 241 -13.45 9.53 -0.68
CA PHE A 241 -13.43 8.94 -2.02
C PHE A 241 -13.86 9.86 -3.18
N ASN A 242 -13.80 11.19 -2.99
CA ASN A 242 -14.27 12.20 -3.95
C ASN A 242 -13.35 12.36 -5.19
N VAL A 243 -12.11 11.90 -5.11
CA VAL A 243 -11.18 11.92 -6.24
C VAL A 243 -11.52 10.75 -7.17
N ASP A 244 -12.05 11.05 -8.36
CA ASP A 244 -12.42 10.06 -9.37
C ASP A 244 -11.20 9.27 -9.91
N ASN A 245 -11.46 8.02 -10.31
CA ASN A 245 -10.51 7.11 -10.97
C ASN A 245 -9.25 6.81 -10.15
N ARG A 246 -9.35 6.75 -8.82
CA ARG A 246 -8.26 6.22 -7.99
C ARG A 246 -8.00 4.76 -8.36
N SER A 247 -6.73 4.44 -8.38
CA SER A 247 -6.20 3.09 -8.53
C SER A 247 -5.77 2.59 -7.16
N PHE A 248 -6.10 1.33 -6.87
CA PHE A 248 -5.74 0.68 -5.60
C PHE A 248 -4.79 -0.49 -5.81
N TYR A 249 -4.08 -0.54 -6.94
CA TYR A 249 -3.00 -1.50 -7.15
C TYR A 249 -1.88 -1.27 -6.10
N PRO A 250 -1.05 -2.30 -5.82
CA PRO A 250 0.02 -2.18 -4.85
C PRO A 250 0.92 -0.97 -5.08
N GLY A 251 0.97 -0.08 -4.09
CA GLY A 251 1.76 1.16 -4.12
C GLY A 251 1.10 2.40 -4.73
N ASP A 252 -0.10 2.30 -5.32
CA ASP A 252 -0.76 3.45 -5.97
C ASP A 252 -1.46 4.39 -4.97
N ASP A 253 -1.93 3.84 -3.85
CA ASP A 253 -2.60 4.59 -2.78
C ASP A 253 -1.81 4.46 -1.45
N PRO A 254 -1.66 5.55 -0.68
CA PRO A 254 -0.88 5.55 0.56
C PRO A 254 -1.55 4.79 1.71
N TYR A 255 -2.88 4.64 1.70
CA TYR A 255 -3.63 4.02 2.80
C TYR A 255 -4.27 2.71 2.39
N TRP A 256 -4.80 2.63 1.17
CA TRP A 256 -5.54 1.47 0.68
C TRP A 256 -4.69 0.62 -0.26
N GLU A 257 -4.95 -0.68 -0.30
CA GLU A 257 -4.37 -1.61 -1.26
C GLU A 257 -5.35 -2.73 -1.56
N ALA A 258 -5.64 -2.94 -2.83
CA ALA A 258 -6.46 -4.05 -3.31
C ALA A 258 -5.60 -5.31 -3.51
N VAL A 259 -6.18 -6.47 -3.18
CA VAL A 259 -5.51 -7.77 -3.32
C VAL A 259 -5.78 -8.39 -4.70
N ASP A 260 -4.85 -9.22 -5.15
CA ASP A 260 -4.93 -10.00 -6.39
C ASP A 260 -4.85 -11.50 -6.06
N LEU A 261 -5.97 -12.08 -5.61
CA LEU A 261 -5.99 -13.43 -5.03
C LEU A 261 -7.34 -14.14 -5.12
N HIS A 262 -7.30 -15.47 -5.04
CA HIS A 262 -8.48 -16.28 -4.70
C HIS A 262 -8.60 -16.39 -3.18
N TYR A 263 -9.70 -15.90 -2.63
CA TYR A 263 -9.98 -15.97 -1.20
C TYR A 263 -10.50 -17.37 -0.83
N TRP A 264 -9.56 -18.30 -0.75
CA TRP A 264 -9.82 -19.73 -0.60
C TRP A 264 -10.34 -20.10 0.79
N GLN A 265 -10.06 -19.30 1.81
CA GLN A 265 -10.46 -19.54 3.21
C GLN A 265 -11.98 -19.75 3.34
N THR A 266 -12.74 -19.04 2.51
CA THR A 266 -14.19 -19.14 2.44
C THR A 266 -14.64 -19.80 1.14
N ASN A 267 -13.76 -20.38 0.32
CA ASN A 267 -14.07 -20.97 -0.98
C ASN A 267 -14.85 -20.02 -1.90
N ASN A 268 -14.37 -18.79 -2.06
CA ASN A 268 -15.05 -17.81 -2.89
C ASN A 268 -15.21 -18.27 -4.34
N LEU A 269 -16.29 -17.86 -4.98
CA LEU A 269 -16.59 -18.22 -6.38
C LEU A 269 -15.86 -17.32 -7.38
N GLU A 270 -15.40 -16.16 -6.92
CA GLU A 270 -14.69 -15.14 -7.66
C GLU A 270 -13.20 -15.07 -7.33
N TRP A 271 -12.45 -14.50 -8.26
CA TRP A 271 -11.12 -13.97 -8.01
C TRP A 271 -11.22 -12.52 -7.54
N TYR A 272 -10.52 -12.12 -6.48
CA TYR A 272 -10.37 -10.72 -6.13
C TYR A 272 -9.27 -10.09 -6.97
N ASP A 273 -9.63 -9.05 -7.71
CA ASP A 273 -8.75 -8.36 -8.65
C ASP A 273 -8.75 -6.85 -8.36
N PRO A 274 -7.59 -6.17 -8.32
CA PRO A 274 -7.55 -4.72 -8.11
C PRO A 274 -8.36 -3.92 -9.13
N GLY A 275 -8.51 -4.43 -10.36
CA GLY A 275 -9.33 -3.81 -11.40
C GLY A 275 -10.84 -3.87 -11.15
N ALA A 276 -11.30 -4.52 -10.08
CA ALA A 276 -12.69 -4.50 -9.63
C ALA A 276 -13.00 -3.33 -8.68
N ILE A 277 -11.99 -2.56 -8.28
CA ILE A 277 -12.11 -1.48 -7.30
C ILE A 277 -11.62 -0.18 -7.91
N THR A 278 -12.44 0.85 -7.83
CA THR A 278 -12.04 2.22 -8.21
C THR A 278 -12.92 3.23 -7.46
N THR A 279 -12.64 4.51 -7.63
CA THR A 279 -13.52 5.59 -7.19
C THR A 279 -14.17 6.26 -8.39
N GLY A 280 -15.39 6.74 -8.21
CA GLY A 280 -16.08 7.49 -9.25
C GLY A 280 -17.40 8.02 -8.77
N ARG A 281 -17.73 9.27 -9.13
CA ARG A 281 -19.01 9.93 -8.78
C ARG A 281 -19.15 10.20 -7.26
N GLY A 282 -18.02 10.39 -6.57
CA GLY A 282 -18.00 10.74 -5.13
C GLY A 282 -18.07 9.55 -4.18
N TYR A 283 -17.69 8.35 -4.62
CA TYR A 283 -17.64 7.16 -3.77
C TYR A 283 -16.63 6.15 -4.28
N LEU A 284 -16.21 5.26 -3.37
CA LEU A 284 -15.60 3.99 -3.69
C LEU A 284 -16.62 3.05 -4.31
N GLN A 285 -16.23 2.34 -5.37
CA GLN A 285 -17.02 1.32 -6.03
C GLN A 285 -16.25 -0.01 -6.03
N ILE A 286 -16.79 -1.02 -5.34
CA ILE A 286 -16.29 -2.40 -5.37
C ILE A 286 -17.28 -3.22 -6.21
N THR A 287 -16.84 -3.69 -7.38
CA THR A 287 -17.71 -4.33 -8.37
C THR A 287 -17.49 -5.84 -8.43
N LEU A 288 -18.58 -6.60 -8.44
CA LEU A 288 -18.59 -8.03 -8.71
C LEU A 288 -19.20 -8.30 -10.09
N SER A 289 -18.49 -9.05 -10.92
CA SER A 289 -18.84 -9.29 -12.32
C SER A 289 -18.76 -10.78 -12.68
N GLU A 290 -19.67 -11.23 -13.55
CA GLU A 290 -19.52 -12.50 -14.27
C GLU A 290 -18.45 -12.34 -15.34
N LYS A 291 -17.22 -12.73 -15.00
CA LYS A 291 -16.04 -12.56 -15.85
C LYS A 291 -15.13 -13.76 -15.64
N GLN A 292 -14.90 -14.50 -16.71
CA GLN A 292 -13.97 -15.63 -16.70
C GLN A 292 -12.54 -15.12 -16.53
N THR A 293 -11.93 -15.44 -15.39
CA THR A 293 -10.56 -15.03 -15.04
C THR A 293 -9.94 -16.05 -14.07
N HIS A 294 -8.63 -16.29 -14.16
CA HIS A 294 -7.90 -17.20 -13.26
C HIS A 294 -8.56 -18.59 -13.04
N ASN A 295 -9.23 -19.14 -14.06
CA ASN A 295 -10.03 -20.38 -14.01
C ASN A 295 -11.28 -20.34 -13.11
N LEU A 296 -11.70 -19.15 -12.69
CA LEU A 296 -12.96 -18.87 -12.01
C LEU A 296 -13.91 -18.13 -12.94
N SER A 297 -15.21 -18.17 -12.61
CA SER A 297 -16.27 -17.59 -13.45
C SER A 297 -16.64 -16.16 -13.11
N TYR A 298 -16.09 -15.64 -12.01
CA TYR A 298 -16.43 -14.33 -11.47
C TYR A 298 -15.17 -13.56 -11.08
N GLN A 299 -15.27 -12.24 -11.10
CA GLN A 299 -14.27 -11.31 -10.59
C GLN A 299 -14.93 -10.36 -9.59
N GLY A 300 -14.40 -10.27 -8.38
CA GLY A 300 -14.80 -9.30 -7.35
C GLY A 300 -13.62 -8.46 -6.88
N GLY A 301 -13.80 -7.76 -5.76
CA GLY A 301 -12.73 -6.95 -5.16
C GLY A 301 -12.68 -7.08 -3.64
N MET A 302 -11.46 -7.05 -3.12
CA MET A 302 -11.15 -6.84 -1.70
C MET A 302 -9.99 -5.83 -1.61
N MET A 303 -10.12 -4.84 -0.74
CA MET A 303 -9.06 -3.90 -0.39
C MET A 303 -8.88 -3.81 1.11
N SER A 304 -7.70 -3.37 1.55
CA SER A 304 -7.38 -3.22 2.95
C SER A 304 -6.44 -2.04 3.22
N THR A 305 -6.38 -1.63 4.48
CA THR A 305 -5.34 -0.71 4.98
C THR A 305 -4.16 -1.43 5.64
N TRP A 306 -4.00 -2.74 5.38
CA TRP A 306 -3.00 -3.58 6.05
C TRP A 306 -1.61 -2.96 6.01
N ASN A 307 -1.00 -2.79 7.19
CA ASN A 307 0.32 -2.19 7.37
C ASN A 307 0.51 -0.78 6.78
N LYS A 308 -0.58 -0.07 6.47
CA LYS A 308 -0.62 1.31 5.95
C LYS A 308 -1.37 2.26 6.87
N PHE A 309 -2.56 1.86 7.31
CA PHE A 309 -3.29 2.57 8.36
C PHE A 309 -3.86 1.54 9.33
N CYS A 310 -3.53 1.71 10.60
CA CYS A 310 -4.06 0.89 11.68
C CYS A 310 -4.48 1.79 12.84
N PHE A 311 -5.39 1.28 13.67
CA PHE A 311 -5.93 1.97 14.83
C PHE A 311 -6.15 0.99 15.98
N THR A 312 -6.02 1.46 17.21
CA THR A 312 -6.30 0.66 18.42
C THR A 312 -7.35 1.36 19.26
N GLY A 313 -8.52 0.75 19.40
CA GLY A 313 -9.68 1.36 20.04
C GLY A 313 -10.27 2.51 19.23
N GLY A 314 -11.47 2.93 19.62
CA GLY A 314 -12.17 4.02 18.95
C GLY A 314 -13.38 3.54 18.17
N MET A 315 -13.83 4.38 17.24
CA MET A 315 -15.05 4.20 16.48
C MET A 315 -14.73 4.29 15.01
N VAL A 316 -15.16 3.30 14.24
CA VAL A 316 -15.12 3.34 12.77
C VAL A 316 -16.54 3.31 12.24
N LEU A 317 -16.83 4.24 11.34
CA LEU A 317 -18.10 4.39 10.67
C LEU A 317 -17.88 4.38 9.15
N ALA A 318 -18.80 3.80 8.40
CA ALA A 318 -18.85 3.85 6.95
C ALA A 318 -20.26 4.14 6.45
N SER A 319 -20.39 4.96 5.41
CA SER A 319 -21.65 5.21 4.70
C SER A 319 -21.71 4.35 3.45
N VAL A 320 -22.66 3.42 3.38
CA VAL A 320 -22.64 2.32 2.40
C VAL A 320 -23.99 2.17 1.70
N GLN A 321 -23.96 1.98 0.39
CA GLN A 321 -25.04 1.39 -0.40
C GLN A 321 -24.69 -0.08 -0.66
N LEU A 322 -25.57 -0.98 -0.23
CA LEU A 322 -25.36 -2.42 -0.38
C LEU A 322 -25.60 -2.86 -1.85
N PRO A 323 -24.93 -3.92 -2.32
CA PRO A 323 -25.02 -4.36 -3.70
C PRO A 323 -26.31 -5.12 -3.99
N GLY A 324 -26.74 -5.11 -5.25
CA GLY A 324 -27.75 -6.02 -5.76
C GLY A 324 -29.18 -5.69 -5.34
N PHE A 325 -30.01 -6.73 -5.30
CA PHE A 325 -31.40 -6.66 -4.79
C PHE A 325 -31.42 -7.00 -3.30
N ASN A 326 -32.42 -6.48 -2.60
CA ASN A 326 -32.59 -6.69 -1.16
C ASN A 326 -33.22 -8.06 -0.78
N ASN A 327 -33.54 -8.91 -1.76
CA ASN A 327 -34.27 -10.17 -1.57
C ASN A 327 -33.68 -11.37 -2.35
N ILE A 328 -32.50 -11.24 -2.95
CA ILE A 328 -31.80 -12.33 -3.67
C ILE A 328 -30.54 -12.75 -2.91
N LEU A 329 -30.46 -14.03 -2.53
CA LEU A 329 -29.33 -14.57 -1.78
C LEU A 329 -28.05 -14.68 -2.61
N GLY A 330 -26.90 -14.52 -1.94
CA GLY A 330 -25.62 -15.03 -2.43
C GLY A 330 -24.48 -14.04 -2.47
N LEU A 331 -24.78 -12.74 -2.44
CA LEU A 331 -23.75 -11.71 -2.31
C LEU A 331 -23.24 -11.66 -0.87
N TRP A 332 -21.93 -11.45 -0.73
CA TRP A 332 -21.23 -11.26 0.54
C TRP A 332 -20.42 -9.95 0.50
N PRO A 333 -21.10 -8.80 0.68
CA PRO A 333 -20.46 -7.52 0.97
C PRO A 333 -20.07 -7.45 2.45
N ALA A 334 -18.85 -7.00 2.73
CA ALA A 334 -18.39 -6.82 4.10
C ALA A 334 -17.47 -5.61 4.23
N ILE A 335 -17.56 -4.97 5.39
CA ILE A 335 -16.54 -4.06 5.93
C ILE A 335 -16.20 -4.55 7.33
N TRP A 336 -14.91 -4.68 7.62
CA TRP A 336 -14.45 -5.35 8.84
C TRP A 336 -13.03 -4.93 9.18
N ALA A 337 -12.57 -5.29 10.36
CA ALA A 337 -11.24 -4.98 10.86
C ALA A 337 -10.53 -6.24 11.37
N MET A 338 -9.22 -6.32 11.14
CA MET A 338 -8.39 -7.44 11.59
C MET A 338 -7.08 -6.95 12.22
N GLY A 339 -6.53 -7.68 13.19
CA GLY A 339 -5.24 -7.36 13.80
C GLY A 339 -4.07 -7.46 12.83
N ASN A 340 -3.19 -6.47 12.84
CA ASN A 340 -2.14 -6.25 11.83
C ASN A 340 -1.08 -7.38 11.73
N LEU A 341 -0.94 -8.22 12.77
CA LEU A 341 -0.05 -9.38 12.75
C LEU A 341 -0.53 -10.54 11.84
N GLY A 342 -1.77 -10.49 11.35
CA GLY A 342 -2.29 -11.34 10.28
C GLY A 342 -2.60 -10.52 9.04
N ARG A 343 -2.63 -11.16 7.88
CA ARG A 343 -3.10 -10.54 6.62
C ARG A 343 -4.16 -11.42 5.98
N ALA A 344 -5.36 -10.87 5.83
CA ALA A 344 -6.48 -11.55 5.19
C ALA A 344 -6.09 -12.06 3.78
N GLY A 345 -6.42 -13.32 3.49
CA GLY A 345 -6.05 -13.98 2.24
C GLY A 345 -4.69 -14.69 2.27
N TYR A 346 -3.85 -14.44 3.29
CA TYR A 346 -2.51 -15.03 3.41
C TYR A 346 -2.46 -16.06 4.56
N GLY A 347 -2.75 -17.32 4.22
CA GLY A 347 -2.97 -18.40 5.19
C GLY A 347 -1.83 -18.62 6.19
N ALA A 348 -0.57 -18.63 5.74
CA ALA A 348 0.57 -18.80 6.62
C ALA A 348 0.66 -17.67 7.67
N SER A 349 0.31 -16.43 7.32
CA SER A 349 0.28 -15.34 8.30
C SER A 349 -0.80 -15.53 9.37
N LEU A 350 -1.93 -16.15 9.01
CA LEU A 350 -3.11 -16.32 9.85
C LEU A 350 -3.09 -17.58 10.73
N GLU A 351 -2.36 -18.63 10.33
CA GLU A 351 -2.33 -19.91 11.05
C GLU A 351 -1.78 -19.74 12.48
N GLY A 352 -2.65 -19.99 13.47
CA GLY A 352 -2.36 -19.79 14.90
C GLY A 352 -2.39 -18.33 15.36
N MET A 353 -2.85 -17.40 14.50
CA MET A 353 -3.02 -15.98 14.81
C MET A 353 -4.49 -15.60 14.85
N TRP A 354 -5.24 -15.92 13.79
CA TRP A 354 -6.68 -15.73 13.74
C TRP A 354 -7.41 -16.94 14.34
N PRO A 355 -8.52 -16.75 15.08
CA PRO A 355 -9.15 -15.50 15.52
C PRO A 355 -8.79 -15.15 16.98
N TYR A 356 -7.55 -15.43 17.42
CA TYR A 356 -7.21 -15.28 18.84
C TYR A 356 -7.34 -13.81 19.29
N THR A 357 -7.81 -13.62 20.51
CA THR A 357 -7.57 -12.43 21.34
C THR A 357 -7.36 -12.95 22.75
N TYR A 358 -6.11 -13.25 23.08
CA TYR A 358 -5.81 -14.05 24.27
C TYR A 358 -4.41 -13.79 24.81
N ASP A 359 -4.36 -13.43 26.09
CA ASP A 359 -3.14 -13.08 26.81
C ASP A 359 -3.03 -13.86 28.13
N SER A 360 -3.15 -15.18 28.02
CA SER A 360 -3.06 -16.11 29.15
C SER A 360 -2.26 -17.34 28.77
N CYS A 361 -1.51 -17.89 29.72
CA CYS A 361 -0.77 -19.12 29.53
C CYS A 361 -1.49 -20.30 30.17
N ASP A 362 -2.37 -20.93 29.39
CA ASP A 362 -3.11 -22.14 29.76
C ASP A 362 -3.46 -22.98 28.51
N VAL A 363 -4.33 -23.97 28.69
CA VAL A 363 -4.74 -24.92 27.64
C VAL A 363 -5.36 -24.25 26.41
N GLY A 364 -5.86 -23.01 26.54
CA GLY A 364 -6.39 -22.22 25.42
C GLY A 364 -5.36 -21.91 24.35
N THR A 365 -4.06 -21.95 24.69
CA THR A 365 -2.95 -21.73 23.76
C THR A 365 -2.54 -22.99 22.99
N MET A 366 -3.06 -24.15 23.37
CA MET A 366 -2.65 -25.46 22.85
C MET A 366 -3.45 -25.87 21.62
N PRO A 367 -2.90 -26.75 20.74
CA PRO A 367 -3.66 -27.33 19.64
C PRO A 367 -4.99 -27.94 20.11
N ASN A 368 -6.06 -27.63 19.39
CA ASN A 368 -7.44 -28.03 19.67
C ASN A 368 -7.97 -27.62 21.06
N GLN A 369 -7.29 -26.70 21.75
CA GLN A 369 -7.52 -26.41 23.17
C GLN A 369 -7.41 -27.66 24.05
N THR A 370 -6.41 -28.50 23.77
CA THR A 370 -6.20 -29.75 24.52
C THR A 370 -4.77 -29.92 25.02
N LEU A 371 -4.64 -30.41 26.25
CA LEU A 371 -3.38 -30.81 26.87
C LEU A 371 -3.61 -32.10 27.65
N ASN A 372 -2.74 -33.10 27.46
CA ASN A 372 -2.84 -34.41 28.14
C ASN A 372 -4.22 -35.09 28.02
N GLY A 373 -4.90 -34.92 26.88
CA GLY A 373 -6.21 -35.52 26.62
C GLY A 373 -7.40 -34.81 27.28
N GLY A 374 -7.23 -33.57 27.74
CA GLY A 374 -8.33 -32.77 28.28
C GLY A 374 -8.17 -31.28 27.98
N PRO A 375 -9.13 -30.45 28.41
CA PRO A 375 -10.29 -30.81 29.21
C PRO A 375 -11.37 -31.59 28.42
N PRO A 376 -12.17 -32.45 29.08
CA PRO A 376 -13.20 -33.25 28.38
C PRO A 376 -14.17 -32.43 27.54
N ALA A 377 -14.53 -31.22 27.99
CA ALA A 377 -15.43 -30.35 27.24
C ALA A 377 -14.85 -29.91 25.89
N ALA A 378 -13.53 -29.76 25.77
CA ALA A 378 -12.89 -29.45 24.48
C ALA A 378 -12.99 -30.61 23.47
N LEU A 379 -13.28 -31.83 23.95
CA LEU A 379 -13.38 -33.03 23.11
C LEU A 379 -14.82 -33.36 22.68
N ASN A 380 -15.84 -32.77 23.31
CA ASN A 380 -17.22 -33.22 23.14
C ASN A 380 -18.29 -32.12 23.11
N THR A 381 -17.91 -30.84 23.12
CA THR A 381 -18.87 -29.72 23.06
C THR A 381 -18.85 -28.97 21.74
N GLY A 382 -17.99 -29.33 20.79
CA GLY A 382 -17.94 -28.69 19.48
C GLY A 382 -19.10 -29.06 18.56
N GLY A 383 -19.01 -28.56 17.32
CA GLY A 383 -19.98 -28.81 16.27
C GLY A 383 -19.99 -30.28 15.81
N LYS A 384 -21.15 -30.77 15.35
CA LYS A 384 -21.29 -32.15 14.86
C LYS A 384 -20.44 -32.41 13.60
N ASP A 385 -20.32 -31.39 12.76
CA ASP A 385 -19.45 -31.33 11.58
C ASP A 385 -17.97 -31.55 11.92
N ALA A 386 -17.55 -31.15 13.13
CA ALA A 386 -16.21 -31.36 13.68
C ALA A 386 -16.10 -32.60 14.57
N ALA A 387 -17.02 -33.57 14.43
CA ALA A 387 -17.09 -34.75 15.30
C ALA A 387 -17.10 -34.41 16.81
N TYR A 388 -17.72 -33.28 17.17
CA TYR A 388 -17.81 -32.72 18.53
C TYR A 388 -16.49 -32.23 19.15
N ALA A 389 -15.39 -32.23 18.38
CA ALA A 389 -14.17 -31.52 18.78
C ALA A 389 -14.45 -30.01 18.81
N LEU A 390 -14.07 -29.35 19.90
CA LEU A 390 -14.36 -27.93 20.09
C LEU A 390 -13.56 -27.05 19.14
N SER A 391 -12.28 -27.38 18.92
CA SER A 391 -11.38 -26.57 18.13
C SER A 391 -10.48 -27.43 17.26
N TYR A 392 -10.20 -26.93 16.05
CA TYR A 392 -9.16 -27.37 15.12
C TYR A 392 -8.09 -26.30 14.94
N LEU A 393 -8.06 -25.28 15.80
CA LEU A 393 -6.96 -24.32 15.79
C LEU A 393 -5.65 -25.02 16.20
N PRO A 394 -4.52 -24.66 15.57
CA PRO A 394 -3.21 -25.28 15.84
C PRO A 394 -2.59 -24.83 17.17
N GLY A 395 -3.33 -24.10 18.01
CA GLY A 395 -2.81 -23.34 19.14
C GLY A 395 -2.46 -21.90 18.76
N GLN A 396 -2.29 -21.04 19.76
CA GLN A 396 -1.89 -19.65 19.55
C GLN A 396 -0.39 -19.60 19.28
N ARG A 397 0.00 -19.16 18.08
CA ARG A 397 1.40 -19.16 17.63
C ARG A 397 2.26 -18.21 18.46
N LEU A 398 1.74 -17.01 18.73
CA LEU A 398 2.40 -15.97 19.52
C LEU A 398 1.72 -15.87 20.89
N SER A 399 1.76 -16.98 21.64
CA SER A 399 1.09 -17.07 22.94
C SER A 399 1.92 -16.47 24.07
N ARG A 400 1.26 -16.15 25.19
CA ARG A 400 1.94 -15.83 26.46
C ARG A 400 2.84 -16.97 26.97
N CYS A 401 2.54 -18.21 26.60
CA CYS A 401 3.34 -19.38 26.96
C CYS A 401 4.65 -19.51 26.18
N THR A 402 4.94 -18.64 25.20
CA THR A 402 6.13 -18.74 24.37
C THR A 402 7.41 -18.68 25.22
N CYS A 403 8.31 -19.65 25.05
CA CYS A 403 9.55 -19.71 25.81
C CYS A 403 10.44 -18.48 25.53
N PRO A 404 11.21 -18.01 26.53
CA PRO A 404 12.22 -16.98 26.32
C PRO A 404 13.22 -17.35 25.20
N GLY A 405 13.58 -16.36 24.38
CA GLY A 405 14.52 -16.54 23.26
C GLY A 405 13.90 -17.10 21.97
N GLU A 406 12.64 -17.52 22.00
CA GLU A 406 11.88 -17.86 20.79
C GLU A 406 11.39 -16.59 20.06
N SER A 407 10.99 -16.73 18.81
CA SER A 407 10.52 -15.62 17.99
C SER A 407 9.14 -15.13 18.46
N HIS A 408 9.08 -13.88 18.93
CA HIS A 408 7.87 -13.24 19.41
C HIS A 408 8.01 -11.70 19.31
N PRO A 409 6.98 -10.96 18.85
CA PRO A 409 7.07 -9.50 18.67
C PRO A 409 7.15 -8.74 20.00
N GLY A 410 6.68 -9.34 21.10
CA GLY A 410 6.56 -8.69 22.40
C GLY A 410 5.25 -7.90 22.53
N PRO A 411 5.13 -7.01 23.53
CA PRO A 411 6.09 -6.79 24.61
C PRO A 411 6.06 -7.95 25.62
N VAL A 412 6.77 -7.79 26.73
CA VAL A 412 6.75 -8.72 27.87
C VAL A 412 6.04 -8.09 29.06
N HIS A 413 5.25 -8.88 29.78
CA HIS A 413 4.66 -8.53 31.05
C HIS A 413 5.74 -8.17 32.05
N SER A 414 5.58 -7.04 32.73
CA SER A 414 6.61 -6.51 33.63
C SER A 414 6.70 -7.28 34.94
N GLU A 415 5.62 -7.97 35.30
CA GLU A 415 5.42 -8.64 36.58
C GLU A 415 6.06 -10.03 36.61
N ASP A 416 5.98 -10.78 35.51
CA ASP A 416 6.44 -12.18 35.42
C ASP A 416 7.42 -12.46 34.27
N GLY A 417 7.70 -11.47 33.41
CA GLY A 417 8.63 -11.59 32.29
C GLY A 417 8.13 -12.48 31.15
N THR A 418 6.87 -12.91 31.17
CA THR A 418 6.24 -13.66 30.07
C THR A 418 5.86 -12.72 28.92
N PHE A 419 5.72 -13.24 27.71
CA PHE A 419 5.25 -12.43 26.59
C PHE A 419 3.79 -12.03 26.75
N VAL A 420 3.41 -10.85 26.28
CA VAL A 420 1.99 -10.56 26.00
C VAL A 420 1.53 -11.51 24.90
N GLY A 421 0.38 -12.16 25.03
CA GLY A 421 -0.19 -12.97 23.96
C GLY A 421 -0.65 -12.10 22.79
N ARG A 422 -0.17 -12.42 21.59
CA ARG A 422 -0.37 -11.65 20.36
C ARG A 422 -1.08 -12.47 19.30
N SER A 423 -1.80 -11.82 18.40
CA SER A 423 -2.70 -12.49 17.46
C SER A 423 -3.23 -11.59 16.34
N ALA A 424 -4.20 -12.10 15.57
CA ALA A 424 -4.93 -11.36 14.54
C ALA A 424 -6.45 -11.50 14.79
N PRO A 425 -7.00 -10.77 15.77
CA PRO A 425 -8.44 -10.78 16.05
C PRO A 425 -9.25 -10.12 14.93
N GLU A 426 -10.56 -10.30 14.95
CA GLU A 426 -11.49 -9.80 13.93
C GLU A 426 -12.72 -9.14 14.56
N ILE A 427 -13.14 -8.01 14.00
CA ILE A 427 -14.41 -7.32 14.30
C ILE A 427 -15.06 -6.96 12.97
N ASP A 428 -16.24 -7.50 12.72
CA ASP A 428 -17.04 -7.17 11.54
C ASP A 428 -17.93 -5.96 11.82
N MET A 429 -17.74 -4.89 11.05
CA MET A 429 -18.69 -3.79 11.02
C MET A 429 -20.03 -4.29 10.51
N PHE A 430 -19.98 -5.01 9.40
CA PHE A 430 -21.05 -5.84 8.90
C PHE A 430 -20.54 -6.90 7.91
N GLU A 431 -21.26 -8.01 7.85
CA GLU A 431 -21.37 -8.89 6.70
C GLU A 431 -22.84 -8.91 6.28
N ALA A 432 -23.18 -8.35 5.11
CA ALA A 432 -24.59 -8.29 4.72
C ALA A 432 -25.05 -9.64 4.16
N GLN A 433 -26.29 -9.96 4.47
CA GLN A 433 -26.92 -11.22 4.09
C GLN A 433 -28.42 -11.01 3.85
N ILE A 434 -29.02 -12.00 3.21
CA ILE A 434 -30.47 -12.10 3.05
C ILE A 434 -30.89 -13.41 3.70
N ASP A 435 -31.82 -13.34 4.64
CA ASP A 435 -32.29 -14.52 5.37
C ASP A 435 -32.97 -15.50 4.40
N GLY A 436 -32.47 -16.74 4.32
CA GLY A 436 -32.96 -17.72 3.35
C GLY A 436 -34.37 -18.24 3.59
N GLY A 437 -34.96 -17.99 4.76
CA GLY A 437 -36.34 -18.37 5.05
C GLY A 437 -37.35 -17.27 4.75
N THR A 438 -37.01 -16.03 5.14
CA THR A 438 -37.91 -14.87 5.10
C THR A 438 -37.63 -13.91 3.95
N LEU A 439 -36.45 -14.00 3.33
CA LEU A 439 -35.92 -13.06 2.34
C LEU A 439 -35.83 -11.63 2.85
N ILE A 440 -35.70 -11.47 4.17
CA ILE A 440 -35.50 -10.16 4.81
C ILE A 440 -34.00 -9.84 4.77
N PRO A 441 -33.61 -8.64 4.29
CA PRO A 441 -32.22 -8.22 4.29
C PRO A 441 -31.75 -7.86 5.70
N GLY A 442 -30.49 -8.14 5.99
CA GLY A 442 -29.86 -7.77 7.24
C GLY A 442 -28.34 -7.81 7.19
N VAL A 443 -27.71 -7.32 8.25
CA VAL A 443 -26.27 -7.37 8.45
C VAL A 443 -25.95 -8.21 9.68
N SER A 444 -25.04 -9.17 9.53
CA SER A 444 -24.34 -9.80 10.64
C SER A 444 -23.29 -8.83 11.15
N GLN A 445 -23.37 -8.50 12.43
CA GLN A 445 -22.45 -7.61 13.11
C GLN A 445 -21.81 -8.40 14.23
N SER A 446 -20.48 -8.52 14.21
CA SER A 446 -19.83 -9.72 14.71
C SER A 446 -18.42 -9.45 15.22
N ALA A 447 -17.95 -10.28 16.14
CA ALA A 447 -16.56 -10.39 16.56
C ALA A 447 -16.20 -11.86 16.74
N GLN A 448 -14.97 -12.21 16.37
CA GLN A 448 -14.45 -13.57 16.36
C GLN A 448 -13.44 -13.73 17.49
N TRP A 449 -13.49 -14.89 18.11
CA TRP A 449 -12.79 -15.14 19.35
C TRP A 449 -12.08 -16.49 19.29
N GLY A 450 -10.85 -16.51 19.78
CA GLY A 450 -10.10 -17.69 20.16
C GLY A 450 -9.35 -17.41 21.47
N PRO A 451 -9.24 -18.38 22.38
CA PRO A 451 -9.83 -19.73 22.36
C PRO A 451 -11.35 -19.73 22.65
N PHE A 452 -11.98 -20.90 22.50
CA PHE A 452 -13.44 -21.03 22.51
C PHE A 452 -14.00 -21.52 23.85
N ASN A 453 -15.15 -20.98 24.26
CA ASN A 453 -16.02 -21.50 25.31
C ASN A 453 -16.54 -22.90 24.98
N ALA A 454 -16.91 -23.66 26.00
CA ALA A 454 -17.60 -24.94 25.77
C ALA A 454 -18.91 -24.70 25.02
N GLY A 455 -19.13 -25.42 23.90
CA GLY A 455 -20.32 -25.24 23.07
C GLY A 455 -20.38 -23.91 22.31
N TYR A 456 -19.30 -23.13 22.29
CA TYR A 456 -19.28 -21.75 21.83
C TYR A 456 -20.23 -20.82 22.64
N GLU A 457 -20.61 -21.26 23.84
CA GLU A 457 -21.55 -20.55 24.72
C GLU A 457 -20.84 -19.44 25.49
N TRP A 458 -20.97 -18.20 25.03
CA TRP A 458 -20.51 -17.02 25.76
C TRP A 458 -21.53 -16.55 26.79
N PHE A 459 -21.09 -15.73 27.76
CA PHE A 459 -21.93 -15.29 28.88
C PHE A 459 -22.83 -14.12 28.49
N ASN A 460 -23.84 -14.37 27.65
CA ASN A 460 -24.76 -13.37 27.09
C ASN A 460 -25.86 -12.87 28.06
N THR A 461 -25.54 -12.70 29.34
CA THR A 461 -26.47 -12.19 30.36
C THR A 461 -26.87 -10.74 30.06
N SER A 462 -27.95 -10.24 30.68
CA SER A 462 -28.37 -8.84 30.53
C SER A 462 -27.35 -7.81 31.03
N ALA A 463 -26.31 -8.24 31.76
CA ALA A 463 -25.19 -7.40 32.15
C ALA A 463 -24.10 -7.31 31.07
N ASN A 464 -24.01 -8.31 30.18
CA ASN A 464 -22.94 -8.44 29.19
C ASN A 464 -23.42 -8.26 27.75
N LEU A 465 -24.74 -8.35 27.52
CA LEU A 465 -25.39 -8.16 26.24
C LEU A 465 -26.46 -7.10 26.36
N LYS A 466 -26.35 -6.07 25.53
CA LYS A 466 -27.38 -5.05 25.36
C LYS A 466 -27.83 -5.05 23.91
N ILE A 467 -29.11 -5.31 23.67
CA ILE A 467 -29.75 -5.08 22.36
C ILE A 467 -30.64 -3.85 22.52
N TYR A 468 -30.37 -2.80 21.75
CA TYR A 468 -31.05 -1.51 21.92
C TYR A 468 -32.48 -1.54 21.38
N ASN A 469 -32.72 -2.31 20.32
CA ASN A 469 -34.04 -2.52 19.77
C ASN A 469 -34.24 -3.98 19.31
N THR A 470 -35.01 -4.74 20.07
CA THR A 470 -35.29 -6.16 19.80
C THR A 470 -36.26 -6.38 18.63
N THR A 471 -36.86 -5.33 18.05
CA THR A 471 -37.71 -5.48 16.86
C THR A 471 -36.89 -5.48 15.57
N THR A 472 -35.70 -4.88 15.59
CA THR A 472 -34.81 -4.73 14.41
C THR A 472 -33.54 -5.55 14.52
N THR A 473 -33.10 -5.85 15.75
CA THR A 473 -31.85 -6.57 16.01
C THR A 473 -32.14 -7.80 16.85
N ASN A 474 -31.60 -8.94 16.42
CA ASN A 474 -31.72 -10.22 17.11
C ASN A 474 -30.35 -10.86 17.27
N LEU A 475 -30.12 -11.56 18.38
CA LEU A 475 -28.89 -12.34 18.54
C LEU A 475 -28.82 -13.41 17.44
N ASN A 476 -27.67 -13.53 16.79
CA ASN A 476 -27.47 -14.50 15.72
C ASN A 476 -27.43 -15.92 16.31
N GLY A 477 -28.08 -16.86 15.63
CA GLY A 477 -28.06 -18.28 16.02
C GLY A 477 -26.72 -18.96 15.74
N TYR A 478 -25.91 -18.41 14.84
CA TYR A 478 -24.54 -18.86 14.60
C TYR A 478 -23.62 -18.33 15.71
N MET A 479 -22.99 -19.26 16.45
CA MET A 479 -22.08 -18.94 17.56
C MET A 479 -20.63 -19.35 17.27
N GLY A 480 -20.36 -19.95 16.10
CA GLY A 480 -19.02 -20.41 15.73
C GLY A 480 -18.99 -21.82 15.12
N GLY A 481 -17.77 -22.32 14.98
CA GLY A 481 -17.42 -23.64 14.46
C GLY A 481 -15.99 -24.02 14.83
N ALA A 482 -15.45 -25.09 14.25
CA ALA A 482 -14.17 -25.66 14.68
C ALA A 482 -12.96 -24.70 14.57
N PHE A 483 -13.07 -23.61 13.79
CA PHE A 483 -12.00 -22.64 13.59
C PHE A 483 -12.28 -21.27 14.20
N GLN A 484 -13.47 -21.04 14.75
CA GLN A 484 -13.81 -19.75 15.36
C GLN A 484 -14.97 -19.87 16.35
N GLN A 485 -14.96 -19.06 17.41
CA GLN A 485 -16.17 -18.69 18.13
C GLN A 485 -16.59 -17.29 17.68
N ALA A 486 -17.89 -17.04 17.57
CA ALA A 486 -18.42 -15.74 17.19
C ALA A 486 -19.41 -15.22 18.24
N THR A 487 -19.35 -13.91 18.49
CA THR A 487 -20.44 -13.16 19.11
C THR A 487 -21.06 -12.31 18.02
N SER A 488 -22.33 -12.55 17.69
CA SER A 488 -22.95 -11.89 16.54
C SER A 488 -24.42 -11.58 16.81
N SER A 489 -24.88 -10.44 16.27
CA SER A 489 -26.30 -10.12 16.13
C SER A 489 -26.61 -9.77 14.68
N ILE A 490 -27.84 -10.06 14.26
CA ILE A 490 -28.38 -9.68 12.95
C ILE A 490 -29.26 -8.45 13.14
N THR A 491 -28.95 -7.38 12.41
CA THR A 491 -29.76 -6.17 12.34
C THR A 491 -30.39 -6.06 10.96
N PHE A 492 -31.70 -5.84 10.88
CA PHE A 492 -32.38 -5.60 9.59
C PHE A 492 -31.96 -4.26 9.00
N THR A 493 -31.65 -4.25 7.70
CA THR A 493 -31.21 -3.06 6.96
C THR A 493 -32.39 -2.36 6.31
N ASN A 494 -32.20 -1.11 5.89
CA ASN A 494 -33.18 -0.43 5.05
C ASN A 494 -33.21 -1.07 3.63
N PRO A 495 -34.33 -1.66 3.19
CA PRO A 495 -34.41 -2.31 1.89
C PRO A 495 -34.19 -1.35 0.71
N GLU A 496 -34.37 -0.04 0.92
CA GLU A 496 -34.18 0.99 -0.10
C GLU A 496 -32.70 1.34 -0.34
N CYS A 497 -31.78 0.94 0.55
CA CYS A 497 -30.35 1.27 0.46
C CYS A 497 -29.52 0.19 -0.26
N TYR A 498 -30.14 -0.47 -1.23
CA TYR A 498 -29.55 -1.46 -2.12
C TYR A 498 -29.43 -0.90 -3.55
N GLU A 499 -28.40 -1.33 -4.30
CA GLU A 499 -28.05 -0.83 -5.64
C GLU A 499 -29.21 -0.85 -6.63
N PHE A 500 -30.05 -1.89 -6.61
CA PHE A 500 -31.16 -2.04 -7.55
C PHE A 500 -32.53 -1.60 -6.98
N GLU A 501 -32.53 -0.91 -5.85
CA GLU A 501 -33.72 -0.32 -5.22
C GLU A 501 -33.68 1.22 -5.37
N ALA A 502 -33.96 2.01 -4.32
CA ALA A 502 -33.77 3.46 -4.38
C ALA A 502 -32.29 3.91 -4.35
N GLY A 503 -31.39 3.05 -3.89
CA GLY A 503 -29.96 3.33 -3.83
C GLY A 503 -29.57 4.39 -2.78
N CYS A 504 -30.28 4.46 -1.64
CA CYS A 504 -29.81 5.29 -0.52
C CYS A 504 -28.52 4.73 0.10
N PHE A 505 -27.85 5.57 0.90
CA PHE A 505 -26.72 5.16 1.73
C PHE A 505 -27.15 5.06 3.19
N GLU A 506 -26.60 4.08 3.89
CA GLU A 506 -26.83 3.85 5.31
C GLU A 506 -25.49 3.79 6.07
N THR A 507 -25.46 4.36 7.28
CA THR A 507 -24.24 4.35 8.09
C THR A 507 -24.17 3.10 8.96
N TYR A 508 -23.09 2.34 8.79
CA TYR A 508 -22.71 1.19 9.59
C TYR A 508 -21.43 1.48 10.37
N GLY A 509 -21.18 0.74 11.44
CA GLY A 509 -20.00 1.01 12.26
C GLY A 509 -19.84 0.10 13.46
N PHE A 510 -18.75 0.32 14.16
CA PHE A 510 -18.60 -0.11 15.55
C PHE A 510 -17.77 0.91 16.34
N GLU A 511 -18.08 1.00 17.62
CA GLU A 511 -17.29 1.66 18.65
C GLU A 511 -16.76 0.60 19.62
N TYR A 512 -15.48 0.63 19.93
CA TYR A 512 -14.91 -0.31 20.90
C TYR A 512 -13.84 0.30 21.80
N LYS A 513 -13.78 -0.26 23.01
CA LYS A 513 -12.73 0.00 23.99
C LYS A 513 -11.92 -1.29 24.19
N PRO A 514 -10.62 -1.31 23.88
CA PRO A 514 -9.78 -2.50 24.01
C PRO A 514 -9.53 -2.88 25.49
N GLY A 515 -9.30 -4.16 25.77
CA GLY A 515 -8.91 -4.65 27.10
C GLY A 515 -9.90 -5.61 27.77
N PHE A 516 -9.79 -5.79 29.10
CA PHE A 516 -10.57 -6.78 29.87
C PHE A 516 -11.74 -6.21 30.68
N ASP A 517 -11.53 -5.09 31.37
CA ASP A 517 -12.40 -4.65 32.47
C ASP A 517 -13.71 -4.00 31.97
N ASP A 518 -13.73 -2.68 31.86
CA ASP A 518 -14.84 -1.89 31.30
C ASP A 518 -14.76 -1.78 29.78
N ALA A 519 -14.09 -2.75 29.15
CA ALA A 519 -13.94 -2.88 27.72
C ALA A 519 -15.23 -3.41 27.09
N TYR A 520 -15.53 -2.95 25.88
CA TYR A 520 -16.77 -3.27 25.18
C TYR A 520 -16.62 -3.13 23.67
N ILE A 521 -17.57 -3.70 22.93
CA ILE A 521 -17.80 -3.43 21.51
C ILE A 521 -19.28 -3.10 21.33
N THR A 522 -19.59 -1.95 20.73
CA THR A 522 -20.93 -1.50 20.35
C THR A 522 -21.02 -1.38 18.85
N TRP A 523 -21.96 -2.07 18.23
CA TRP A 523 -22.19 -1.98 16.79
C TRP A 523 -23.25 -0.94 16.45
N VAL A 524 -23.13 -0.39 15.25
CA VAL A 524 -23.94 0.70 14.71
C VAL A 524 -24.57 0.26 13.39
N SER A 525 -25.86 0.53 13.22
CA SER A 525 -26.60 0.40 11.96
C SER A 525 -27.55 1.58 11.83
N SER A 526 -27.80 2.06 10.62
CA SER A 526 -28.57 3.30 10.39
C SER A 526 -28.08 4.50 11.21
N GLY A 527 -26.77 4.56 11.53
CA GLY A 527 -26.18 5.62 12.35
C GLY A 527 -26.58 5.60 13.84
N VAL A 528 -27.19 4.53 14.34
CA VAL A 528 -27.56 4.36 15.75
C VAL A 528 -26.97 3.08 16.35
N PRO A 529 -26.66 3.03 17.66
CA PRO A 529 -26.17 1.82 18.29
C PRO A 529 -27.27 0.75 18.35
N VAL A 530 -26.93 -0.48 18.00
CA VAL A 530 -27.90 -1.57 17.82
C VAL A 530 -27.69 -2.74 18.78
N TRP A 531 -26.44 -3.08 19.09
CA TRP A 531 -26.12 -3.98 20.20
C TRP A 531 -24.71 -3.73 20.75
N THR A 532 -24.50 -4.12 22.02
CA THR A 532 -23.22 -4.03 22.72
C THR A 532 -22.91 -5.37 23.39
N ILE A 533 -21.65 -5.79 23.30
CA ILE A 533 -21.04 -6.80 24.17
C ILE A 533 -20.07 -6.14 25.15
N GLU A 534 -20.20 -6.47 26.42
CA GLU A 534 -19.21 -6.14 27.46
C GLU A 534 -18.15 -7.24 27.52
N ALA A 535 -16.90 -6.91 27.82
CA ALA A 535 -15.79 -7.87 27.88
C ALA A 535 -16.04 -9.06 28.82
N ALA A 536 -16.82 -8.85 29.90
CA ALA A 536 -17.26 -9.91 30.79
C ALA A 536 -18.11 -11.01 30.11
N GLY A 537 -18.67 -10.76 28.93
CA GLY A 537 -19.30 -11.76 28.06
C GLY A 537 -18.33 -12.86 27.63
N MET A 538 -17.04 -12.53 27.52
CA MET A 538 -15.95 -13.44 27.17
C MET A 538 -15.07 -13.80 28.37
N ALA A 539 -15.67 -13.86 29.56
CA ALA A 539 -15.01 -14.29 30.79
C ALA A 539 -14.45 -15.73 30.70
N ALA A 540 -13.62 -16.08 31.69
CA ALA A 540 -13.03 -17.41 31.82
C ALA A 540 -14.07 -18.54 31.81
N ASP A 541 -13.73 -19.65 31.18
CA ASP A 541 -14.59 -20.84 31.11
C ASP A 541 -13.87 -22.06 31.66
N ALA A 542 -14.12 -22.34 32.93
CA ALA A 542 -13.53 -23.45 33.65
C ALA A 542 -13.89 -24.83 33.05
N ARG A 543 -14.97 -24.95 32.25
CA ARG A 543 -15.34 -26.22 31.60
C ARG A 543 -14.27 -26.64 30.59
N VAL A 544 -13.65 -25.65 29.95
CA VAL A 544 -12.60 -25.81 28.93
C VAL A 544 -11.25 -25.23 29.37
N GLY A 545 -11.11 -24.84 30.64
CA GLY A 545 -9.83 -24.48 31.26
C GLY A 545 -9.18 -23.21 30.70
N ILE A 546 -9.97 -22.31 30.12
CA ILE A 546 -9.47 -21.05 29.52
C ILE A 546 -9.79 -19.85 30.41
N ALA A 547 -8.89 -18.86 30.39
CA ALA A 547 -9.08 -17.54 30.96
C ALA A 547 -10.03 -16.65 30.12
N ALA A 548 -10.25 -15.42 30.60
CA ALA A 548 -11.02 -14.42 29.88
C ALA A 548 -10.30 -13.99 28.60
N ARG A 549 -11.07 -13.63 27.56
CA ARG A 549 -10.54 -13.04 26.34
C ARG A 549 -10.75 -11.52 26.40
N PRO A 550 -9.71 -10.69 26.22
CA PRO A 550 -9.90 -9.25 26.14
C PRO A 550 -10.58 -8.86 24.84
N VAL A 551 -11.34 -7.76 24.85
CA VAL A 551 -11.70 -7.03 23.63
C VAL A 551 -10.40 -6.67 22.91
N PRO A 552 -10.29 -6.89 21.58
CA PRO A 552 -9.03 -6.80 20.83
C PRO A 552 -8.16 -5.60 21.18
N GLN A 553 -6.90 -5.87 21.54
CA GLN A 553 -5.91 -4.84 21.87
C GLN A 553 -4.87 -4.61 20.76
N GLU A 554 -4.87 -5.46 19.73
CA GLU A 554 -3.99 -5.36 18.58
C GLU A 554 -4.28 -4.08 17.77
N PRO A 555 -3.27 -3.47 17.12
CA PRO A 555 -3.51 -2.48 16.08
C PRO A 555 -4.28 -3.14 14.93
N MET A 556 -5.47 -2.63 14.64
CA MET A 556 -6.40 -3.19 13.66
C MET A 556 -6.30 -2.42 12.35
N TYR A 557 -6.34 -3.11 11.22
CA TYR A 557 -6.46 -2.52 9.89
C TYR A 557 -7.86 -2.81 9.31
N LEU A 558 -8.34 -1.96 8.39
CA LEU A 558 -9.66 -2.07 7.78
C LEU A 558 -9.63 -2.90 6.50
N LEU A 559 -10.72 -3.59 6.21
CA LEU A 559 -11.00 -4.29 4.97
C LEU A 559 -12.37 -3.93 4.43
N ALA A 560 -12.50 -3.91 3.10
CA ALA A 560 -13.77 -3.83 2.40
C ALA A 560 -13.76 -4.79 1.22
N ASN A 561 -14.80 -5.61 1.09
CA ASN A 561 -14.92 -6.58 0.00
C ASN A 561 -16.35 -6.76 -0.49
N LEU A 562 -16.45 -7.26 -1.72
CA LEU A 562 -17.68 -7.80 -2.29
C LEU A 562 -17.36 -9.11 -3.00
N GLY A 563 -17.91 -10.21 -2.49
CA GLY A 563 -17.70 -11.55 -3.01
C GLY A 563 -18.93 -12.44 -2.98
N MET A 564 -18.74 -13.72 -3.27
CA MET A 564 -19.75 -14.77 -3.11
C MET A 564 -19.11 -16.05 -2.59
N SER A 565 -19.74 -16.67 -1.60
CA SER A 565 -19.31 -17.97 -1.12
C SER A 565 -20.47 -18.82 -0.63
N ARG A 566 -20.39 -20.12 -0.93
CA ARG A 566 -21.34 -21.13 -0.46
C ARG A 566 -21.12 -21.51 1.00
N ASN A 567 -20.03 -21.07 1.63
CA ASN A 567 -19.80 -21.25 3.05
C ASN A 567 -20.72 -20.35 3.89
N PHE A 568 -21.21 -19.23 3.33
CA PHE A 568 -22.11 -18.28 4.00
C PHE A 568 -23.60 -18.53 3.70
N GLY A 569 -23.92 -19.54 2.89
CA GLY A 569 -25.30 -19.87 2.54
C GLY A 569 -25.48 -20.24 1.07
N ASN A 570 -26.74 -20.29 0.63
CA ASN A 570 -27.04 -20.54 -0.77
C ASN A 570 -26.69 -19.31 -1.63
N VAL A 571 -26.13 -19.53 -2.82
CA VAL A 571 -25.86 -18.47 -3.80
C VAL A 571 -26.85 -18.65 -4.96
N ASP A 572 -27.81 -17.73 -5.07
CA ASP A 572 -28.87 -17.79 -6.07
C ASP A 572 -28.40 -17.21 -7.42
N LEU A 573 -27.50 -17.94 -8.08
CA LEU A 573 -26.91 -17.54 -9.37
C LEU A 573 -27.95 -17.33 -10.48
N GLU A 574 -29.16 -17.87 -10.36
CA GLU A 574 -30.22 -17.71 -11.36
C GLU A 574 -30.82 -16.29 -11.31
N HIS A 575 -30.95 -15.72 -10.12
CA HIS A 575 -31.59 -14.42 -9.92
C HIS A 575 -30.61 -13.28 -9.64
N LEU A 576 -29.34 -13.58 -9.34
CA LEU A 576 -28.30 -12.57 -9.23
C LEU A 576 -28.07 -11.85 -10.57
N ARG A 577 -27.94 -10.52 -10.49
CA ARG A 577 -27.65 -9.66 -11.65
C ARG A 577 -26.20 -9.18 -11.57
N PHE A 578 -25.46 -9.37 -12.66
CA PHE A 578 -24.08 -8.89 -12.81
C PHE A 578 -23.96 -7.85 -13.96
N PRO A 579 -23.02 -6.89 -13.87
CA PRO A 579 -22.25 -6.56 -12.66
C PRO A 579 -23.14 -5.97 -11.56
N THR A 580 -22.67 -6.08 -10.32
CA THR A 580 -23.29 -5.45 -9.13
C THR A 580 -22.18 -4.83 -8.28
N SER A 581 -22.48 -3.74 -7.59
CA SER A 581 -21.49 -2.94 -6.88
C SER A 581 -21.92 -2.59 -5.46
N MET A 582 -20.98 -2.72 -4.52
CA MET A 582 -21.09 -2.07 -3.22
C MET A 582 -20.46 -0.69 -3.34
N LEU A 583 -21.17 0.35 -2.91
CA LEU A 583 -20.66 1.72 -2.92
C LEU A 583 -20.39 2.19 -1.49
N VAL A 584 -19.24 2.84 -1.28
CA VAL A 584 -18.88 3.44 0.02
C VAL A 584 -18.63 4.93 -0.21
N ASP A 585 -19.50 5.75 0.37
CA ASP A 585 -19.46 7.22 0.30
C ASP A 585 -18.28 7.75 1.12
N TRP A 586 -18.12 7.27 2.35
CA TRP A 586 -16.96 7.61 3.18
C TRP A 586 -16.66 6.52 4.21
N ILE A 587 -15.42 6.50 4.69
CA ILE A 587 -14.99 5.77 5.88
C ILE A 587 -14.31 6.75 6.82
N ARG A 588 -14.70 6.74 8.11
CA ARG A 588 -14.20 7.67 9.13
C ARG A 588 -13.87 6.95 10.43
N VAL A 589 -12.75 7.31 11.04
CA VAL A 589 -12.27 6.75 12.31
C VAL A 589 -12.14 7.87 13.34
N TYR A 590 -12.69 7.65 14.52
CA TYR A 590 -12.74 8.58 15.64
C TYR A 590 -12.12 7.96 16.89
N GLN A 591 -11.41 8.75 17.66
CA GLN A 591 -10.86 8.33 18.96
C GLN A 591 -11.07 9.42 20.03
N PRO A 592 -11.07 9.05 21.33
CA PRO A 592 -11.03 10.02 22.40
C PRO A 592 -9.81 10.96 22.23
N PRO A 593 -9.95 12.29 22.40
CA PRO A 593 -8.86 13.24 22.15
C PRO A 593 -7.61 13.01 23.02
N ASP A 594 -7.78 12.36 24.16
CA ASP A 594 -6.75 12.02 25.14
C ASP A 594 -6.20 10.60 25.00
N ALA A 595 -6.72 9.82 24.04
CA ALA A 595 -6.34 8.42 23.81
C ALA A 595 -6.22 8.09 22.31
N ILE A 596 -5.64 9.01 21.52
CA ILE A 596 -5.37 8.77 20.11
C ILE A 596 -4.22 7.75 19.97
N ASN A 597 -4.52 6.61 19.37
CA ASN A 597 -3.56 5.55 19.04
C ASN A 597 -3.82 5.07 17.61
N ILE A 598 -3.07 5.69 16.68
CA ILE A 598 -3.04 5.34 15.26
C ILE A 598 -1.62 4.92 14.89
N GLY A 599 -1.50 3.93 14.03
CA GLY A 599 -0.21 3.34 13.69
C GLY A 599 -0.25 1.83 13.75
N CYS A 600 0.58 1.20 12.94
CA CYS A 600 0.60 -0.25 12.76
C CYS A 600 1.64 -0.94 13.65
N ASP A 601 2.53 -0.18 14.30
CA ASP A 601 3.61 -0.64 15.19
C ASP A 601 3.65 0.18 16.49
N PRO A 602 2.60 0.16 17.31
CA PRO A 602 2.61 0.86 18.60
C PRO A 602 3.57 0.19 19.58
N ASP A 603 4.19 0.96 20.49
CA ASP A 603 5.23 0.48 21.41
C ASP A 603 4.75 -0.66 22.33
N ASP A 604 3.47 -0.65 22.70
CA ASP A 604 2.81 -1.65 23.55
C ASP A 604 2.30 -2.87 22.75
N PHE A 605 2.19 -2.78 21.43
CA PHE A 605 1.77 -3.87 20.54
C PHE A 605 2.59 -3.86 19.22
N PRO A 606 3.92 -4.00 19.25
CA PRO A 606 4.75 -3.89 18.06
C PRO A 606 4.45 -5.03 17.07
N THR A 607 4.53 -4.75 15.77
CA THR A 607 4.30 -5.71 14.69
C THR A 607 5.39 -5.66 13.61
N GLN A 608 6.02 -4.50 13.40
CA GLN A 608 6.80 -4.22 12.19
C GLN A 608 8.00 -5.14 12.08
N ALA A 609 8.75 -5.32 13.18
CA ALA A 609 9.93 -6.17 13.19
C ALA A 609 9.58 -7.64 12.86
N TYR A 610 8.46 -8.14 13.42
CA TYR A 610 8.01 -9.50 13.20
C TYR A 610 7.51 -9.72 11.76
N ILE A 611 6.69 -8.82 11.25
CA ILE A 611 6.20 -8.88 9.86
C ILE A 611 7.39 -8.84 8.89
N ASN A 612 8.37 -7.95 9.11
CA ASN A 612 9.56 -7.86 8.27
C ASN A 612 10.43 -9.12 8.31
N GLN A 613 10.56 -9.76 9.49
CA GLN A 613 11.30 -11.01 9.64
C GLN A 613 10.66 -12.15 8.84
N TYR A 614 9.32 -12.18 8.77
CA TYR A 614 8.55 -13.25 8.12
C TYR A 614 7.80 -12.77 6.87
N LEU A 615 8.35 -11.78 6.17
CA LEU A 615 7.64 -11.03 5.12
C LEU A 615 7.00 -11.91 4.06
N GLU A 616 7.64 -13.02 3.69
CA GLU A 616 7.12 -13.95 2.69
C GLU A 616 5.75 -14.53 3.08
N ALA A 617 5.48 -14.79 4.36
CA ALA A 617 4.17 -15.26 4.83
C ALA A 617 3.05 -14.23 4.59
N TYR A 618 3.41 -12.95 4.47
CA TYR A 618 2.50 -11.83 4.25
C TYR A 618 2.42 -11.38 2.78
N THR A 619 3.32 -11.86 1.92
CA THR A 619 3.37 -11.46 0.50
C THR A 619 3.17 -12.62 -0.47
N ASN A 620 3.13 -13.86 0.01
CA ASN A 620 2.92 -15.06 -0.81
C ASN A 620 1.64 -15.80 -0.39
N GLN A 621 0.55 -15.56 -1.11
CA GLN A 621 -0.76 -16.17 -0.84
C GLN A 621 -0.82 -17.69 -1.06
N ASN A 622 0.16 -18.27 -1.78
CA ASN A 622 0.22 -19.71 -1.99
C ASN A 622 0.71 -20.47 -0.75
N LEU A 623 1.24 -19.75 0.26
CA LEU A 623 1.59 -20.34 1.54
C LEU A 623 0.35 -20.37 2.43
N THR A 624 -0.28 -21.54 2.52
CA THR A 624 -1.54 -21.69 3.26
C THR A 624 -1.32 -22.04 4.73
N THR A 625 -0.16 -22.62 5.06
CA THR A 625 0.22 -23.03 6.42
C THR A 625 1.64 -22.55 6.77
N TRP A 626 1.84 -22.19 8.03
CA TRP A 626 3.10 -21.75 8.62
C TRP A 626 4.17 -22.85 8.61
N VAL A 627 3.79 -24.07 8.99
CA VAL A 627 4.75 -25.18 9.09
C VAL A 627 4.86 -25.94 7.78
N ASN A 628 3.74 -26.38 7.21
CA ASN A 628 3.79 -27.30 6.07
C ASN A 628 4.16 -26.61 4.76
N ASP A 629 3.69 -25.39 4.51
CA ASP A 629 4.02 -24.67 3.28
C ASP A 629 5.19 -23.72 3.48
N TYR A 630 5.13 -22.86 4.50
CA TYR A 630 6.15 -21.83 4.75
C TYR A 630 7.42 -22.35 5.43
N LYS A 631 7.41 -23.59 5.94
CA LYS A 631 8.59 -24.28 6.51
C LYS A 631 9.20 -23.60 7.74
N GLN A 632 8.40 -22.83 8.48
CA GLN A 632 8.80 -22.28 9.79
C GLN A 632 8.35 -23.20 10.92
N THR A 633 8.90 -22.99 12.11
CA THR A 633 8.48 -23.69 13.33
C THR A 633 7.51 -22.83 14.14
N PHE A 634 6.61 -23.48 14.88
CA PHE A 634 5.90 -22.79 15.96
C PHE A 634 6.91 -22.48 17.09
N PRO A 635 6.84 -21.29 17.72
CA PRO A 635 7.60 -21.01 18.93
C PRO A 635 7.33 -22.07 20.01
N LYS A 636 8.36 -22.47 20.75
CA LYS A 636 8.18 -23.42 21.86
C LYS A 636 7.22 -22.87 22.91
N ASN A 637 6.42 -23.77 23.48
CA ASN A 637 5.41 -23.45 24.48
C ASN A 637 5.80 -24.06 25.84
N SER A 638 5.90 -23.22 26.86
CA SER A 638 6.31 -23.59 28.22
C SER A 638 5.45 -24.65 28.93
N LEU A 639 4.25 -24.94 28.42
CA LEU A 639 3.39 -26.00 28.97
C LEU A 639 3.80 -27.41 28.52
N VAL A 640 4.50 -27.53 27.40
CA VAL A 640 4.85 -28.84 26.79
C VAL A 640 6.33 -28.97 26.47
N ASP A 641 7.03 -27.86 26.26
CA ASP A 641 8.44 -27.82 25.93
C ASP A 641 9.30 -27.44 27.14
N SER A 642 10.56 -27.86 27.13
CA SER A 642 11.55 -27.40 28.10
C SER A 642 12.13 -26.04 27.68
N CYS A 643 11.70 -24.97 28.33
CA CYS A 643 12.32 -23.65 28.17
C CYS A 643 13.66 -23.61 28.93
N THR A 644 14.73 -23.14 28.28
CA THR A 644 16.08 -23.02 28.86
C THR A 644 16.52 -21.58 28.97
#